data_AF-A0A428ZDP4-F1
#
_entry.id   AF-A0A428ZDP4-F1
#
_cell.length_a   1.000
_cell.length_b   1.000
_cell.length_c   1.000
_cell.angle_alpha   90.00
_cell.angle_beta   90.00
_cell.angle_gamma   90.00
#
_symmetry.space_group_name_H-M   'P 1'
#
loop_
_entity.id
_entity.type
_entity.pdbx_description
1 polymer ?
#
loop_
_entity_poly.entity_id
_entity_poly.type
_entity_poly.pdbx_seq_one_letter_code
_entity_poly.pdbx_strand_id
1 'polypeptide(L)'
;MPPDRPAPTTEPAAAPAQQPAVVSPQAQSPAEALLALQGMAGNGAVSRMMSSPVPVTIAPPSSPEFLSLVADIEARRAAILAHSTTQAEQIRAGADALKQRFRTAADTKAVAVEQAHAAALGVVQQHASTAQATIQSNLDAELARVDAAAEAELQRLDQTIEEKRGTVARHAEDKATLATTAGTEQAQRATDGTAERTTRANEIANAKIERYRTHEKADDIRDTVESAKRDVIAELDRTGTAVANSVRTKSTELGGHFRDEAAQTARDFDQPRTDARAQILENRDRTKDTLREIAANATARITSEANQLGTSLQEESTRRALEIRAQAALFDSSIDESVATTITQLAEPAEALANDLAGFAQDNQDAACYPPFVDEARAELLTAASEREAQIDDLATQFLSSLDQTTGDAETTLNDHAEALISGVQQAGNDFGGPINEIMQNTAQEMHDAADEGARSMAVVTDEVGRELDRVIQDLDSRWDERLSEHTRELREEVDNALADEDRAVRGFSDEIDVSVDRIVEESGFFDSLWNFCAGLVEGIWNGLVGLLKGIWDAIRTPLFWIAVAIVVVIIAIAVIVLVIKGAAVLAAIGAVLAFVGKVLLVIGVIVGSIAALYYLYLAITRPDLTWRQRGELVGRAIFEAAMAFAGTGILARLKVFAQVARFRALVTRVGSLVLAIRLVNKVPDLEKIARLLDLAEAANVLRVLDKVTDAELAIVLLGKVRDIDELLVLVDKCSDAATLARLPELIDAFDQRLLLRVAAEIDFRDLLPFLDQQETAAARQILTQYADAGSWDRLRKFLRGMGQAAETEGYAAAGAGDIIVDNQTLSAVRAMLGGVDYTALQPIEQRMIQQLFAQLGQPLDATGTLVPPNQAAIQGIMGRLRAPATVMGETGVNAVHKPLGGAASDLGAVERPAGLAVDIDRNSAAYRQVLTDLESPPNRPWTPSSTTAPTPVGKAEGIRDRTVVADALFAQVEGGGVPRFMTADGAVFERLAGWAVSVNPPAAGAGSVATRLARANPNGFEILLNGRRMLVIPVGL
;
A
#
# COMPACT_ATOMS: atom_id res chain seq x y z
N MET A 1 -4.36 -18.45 48.09
CA MET A 1 -3.69 -17.45 48.94
C MET A 1 -2.29 -17.20 48.41
N PRO A 2 -2.06 -16.13 47.64
CA PRO A 2 -0.73 -15.59 47.37
C PRO A 2 -0.44 -14.35 48.25
N PRO A 3 0.84 -13.98 48.47
CA PRO A 3 1.24 -13.02 49.49
C PRO A 3 1.12 -11.56 49.02
N ASP A 4 0.79 -10.70 49.98
CA ASP A 4 0.72 -9.24 49.89
C ASP A 4 2.02 -8.62 49.38
N ARG A 5 1.92 -7.79 48.34
CA ARG A 5 2.93 -6.78 47.97
C ARG A 5 2.52 -5.42 48.55
N PRO A 6 3.45 -4.65 49.13
CA PRO A 6 3.13 -3.36 49.72
C PRO A 6 2.84 -2.32 48.62
N ALA A 7 1.85 -1.47 48.90
CA ALA A 7 1.48 -0.32 48.08
C ALA A 7 2.63 0.69 47.96
N PRO A 8 2.84 1.32 46.79
CA PRO A 8 3.79 2.42 46.67
C PRO A 8 3.21 3.66 47.36
N THR A 9 3.97 4.20 48.31
CA THR A 9 3.73 5.52 48.89
C THR A 9 3.83 6.59 47.81
N THR A 10 2.71 7.21 47.48
CA THR A 10 2.66 8.43 46.67
C THR A 10 3.19 9.60 47.49
N GLU A 11 4.40 10.03 47.17
CA GLU A 11 4.95 11.32 47.55
C GLU A 11 4.12 12.43 46.85
N PRO A 12 3.66 13.48 47.55
CA PRO A 12 2.91 14.55 46.90
C PRO A 12 3.85 15.35 45.99
N ALA A 13 3.59 15.30 44.69
CA ALA A 13 4.27 16.14 43.71
C ALA A 13 4.13 17.62 44.08
N ALA A 14 5.26 18.29 44.23
CA ALA A 14 5.34 19.72 44.49
C ALA A 14 4.58 20.51 43.41
N ALA A 15 3.74 21.44 43.84
CA ALA A 15 3.03 22.38 42.98
C ALA A 15 4.02 23.13 42.08
N PRO A 16 3.75 23.27 40.77
CA PRO A 16 4.60 24.08 39.90
C PRO A 16 4.54 25.53 40.35
N ALA A 17 5.72 26.13 40.53
CA ALA A 17 5.88 27.53 40.87
C ALA A 17 5.17 28.41 39.82
N GLN A 18 4.17 29.17 40.27
CA GLN A 18 3.54 30.22 39.48
C GLN A 18 4.59 31.27 39.15
N GLN A 19 4.98 31.37 37.87
CA GLN A 19 5.65 32.55 37.34
C GLN A 19 4.69 33.74 37.43
N PRO A 20 5.13 34.92 37.88
CA PRO A 20 4.30 36.12 37.87
C PRO A 20 3.98 36.48 36.42
N ALA A 21 2.70 36.42 36.08
CA ALA A 21 2.20 36.93 34.82
C ALA A 21 2.52 38.44 34.74
N VAL A 22 3.41 38.80 33.82
CA VAL A 22 3.58 40.18 33.39
C VAL A 22 2.32 40.53 32.60
N VAL A 23 1.37 41.19 33.27
CA VAL A 23 0.20 41.80 32.64
C VAL A 23 0.71 43.00 31.84
N SER A 24 0.97 42.79 30.56
CA SER A 24 1.06 43.89 29.60
C SER A 24 -0.33 44.56 29.53
N PRO A 25 -0.43 45.90 29.61
CA PRO A 25 -1.70 46.57 29.43
C PRO A 25 -2.14 46.35 27.99
N GLN A 26 -3.14 45.48 27.78
CA GLN A 26 -3.81 45.36 26.50
C GLN A 26 -4.38 46.74 26.16
N ALA A 27 -3.92 47.30 25.05
CA ALA A 27 -4.54 48.47 24.47
C ALA A 27 -6.00 48.11 24.17
N GLN A 28 -6.93 48.78 24.85
CA GLN A 28 -8.36 48.70 24.53
C GLN A 28 -8.52 48.90 23.02
N SER A 29 -9.27 48.01 22.39
CA SER A 29 -9.49 48.14 20.95
C SER A 29 -10.22 49.47 20.68
N PRO A 30 -9.99 50.12 19.52
CA PRO A 30 -10.72 51.33 19.14
C PRO A 30 -12.25 51.15 19.21
N ALA A 31 -12.74 49.92 19.04
CA ALA A 31 -14.15 49.56 19.17
C ALA A 31 -14.65 49.64 20.63
N GLU A 32 -13.90 49.10 21.60
CA GLU A 32 -14.25 49.19 23.03
C GLU A 32 -14.22 50.65 23.54
N ALA A 33 -13.27 51.46 23.06
CA ALA A 33 -13.22 52.88 23.38
C ALA A 33 -14.41 53.67 22.79
N LEU A 34 -14.86 53.31 21.57
CA LEU A 34 -16.05 53.90 20.94
C LEU A 34 -17.34 53.50 21.67
N LEU A 35 -17.44 52.24 22.09
CA LEU A 35 -18.55 51.68 22.87
C LEU A 35 -18.67 52.35 24.25
N ALA A 36 -17.55 52.58 24.94
CA ALA A 36 -17.53 53.32 26.21
C ALA A 36 -18.01 54.77 26.03
N LEU A 37 -17.62 55.43 24.93
CA LEU A 37 -18.06 56.79 24.60
C LEU A 37 -19.57 56.87 24.26
N GLN A 38 -20.11 55.89 23.57
CA GLN A 38 -21.55 55.83 23.25
C GLN A 38 -22.42 55.47 24.48
N GLY A 39 -21.96 54.58 25.34
CA GLY A 39 -22.62 54.30 26.62
C GLY A 39 -22.68 55.54 27.53
N MET A 40 -21.62 56.36 27.52
CA MET A 40 -21.64 57.66 28.19
C MET A 40 -22.63 58.66 27.56
N ALA A 41 -22.85 58.62 26.24
CA ALA A 41 -23.80 59.50 25.56
C ALA A 41 -25.27 59.18 25.95
N GLY A 42 -25.65 57.89 25.98
CA GLY A 42 -26.99 57.47 26.42
C GLY A 42 -27.26 57.78 27.90
N ASN A 43 -26.25 57.61 28.77
CA ASN A 43 -26.34 58.04 30.17
C ASN A 43 -26.37 59.57 30.32
N GLY A 44 -25.69 60.29 29.43
CA GLY A 44 -25.73 61.75 29.35
C GLY A 44 -27.10 62.29 28.92
N ALA A 45 -27.81 61.62 28.01
CA ALA A 45 -29.17 61.98 27.63
C ALA A 45 -30.15 61.82 28.81
N VAL A 46 -30.11 60.70 29.53
CA VAL A 46 -30.97 60.49 30.70
C VAL A 46 -30.64 61.45 31.85
N SER A 47 -29.35 61.72 32.08
CA SER A 47 -28.93 62.69 33.10
C SER A 47 -29.40 64.12 32.78
N ARG A 48 -29.45 64.49 31.49
CA ARG A 48 -30.00 65.77 31.05
C ARG A 48 -31.51 65.84 31.26
N MET A 49 -32.25 64.79 30.91
CA MET A 49 -33.70 64.72 31.16
C MET A 49 -34.07 64.76 32.65
N MET A 50 -33.22 64.18 33.53
CA MET A 50 -33.43 64.21 34.97
C MET A 50 -33.05 65.54 35.64
N SER A 51 -32.30 66.41 34.94
CA SER A 51 -32.01 67.74 35.46
C SER A 51 -33.28 68.59 35.42
N SER A 52 -33.63 69.24 36.54
CA SER A 52 -34.82 70.08 36.59
C SER A 52 -34.75 71.16 35.50
N PRO A 53 -35.79 71.29 34.65
CA PRO A 53 -35.78 72.28 33.59
C PRO A 53 -35.63 73.68 34.19
N VAL A 54 -34.83 74.53 33.54
CA VAL A 54 -34.68 75.92 33.97
C VAL A 54 -36.07 76.58 33.98
N PRO A 55 -36.47 77.25 35.08
CA PRO A 55 -37.75 77.93 35.17
C PRO A 55 -37.90 78.97 34.06
N VAL A 56 -39.11 79.12 33.54
CA VAL A 56 -39.42 80.12 32.51
C VAL A 56 -39.44 81.50 33.16
N THR A 57 -38.46 82.34 32.82
CA THR A 57 -38.40 83.73 33.29
C THR A 57 -39.37 84.60 32.47
N ILE A 58 -40.35 85.23 33.12
CA ILE A 58 -41.33 86.14 32.51
C ILE A 58 -41.07 87.59 32.95
N ALA A 59 -41.13 88.56 32.05
CA ALA A 59 -40.93 89.98 32.37
C ALA A 59 -42.25 90.64 32.89
N PRO A 60 -42.24 91.45 33.96
CA PRO A 60 -43.43 92.20 34.38
C PRO A 60 -43.74 93.38 33.41
N PRO A 61 -45.02 93.77 33.19
CA PRO A 61 -46.26 93.22 33.75
C PRO A 61 -46.93 92.15 32.86
N SER A 62 -47.54 91.12 33.47
CA SER A 62 -48.28 90.03 32.79
C SER A 62 -49.65 89.78 33.45
N SER A 63 -50.65 89.28 32.71
CA SER A 63 -51.99 89.01 33.24
C SER A 63 -52.04 87.75 34.14
N PRO A 64 -52.98 87.66 35.11
CA PRO A 64 -53.17 86.46 35.94
C PRO A 64 -53.44 85.19 35.13
N GLU A 65 -54.22 85.29 34.05
CA GLU A 65 -54.56 84.18 33.16
C GLU A 65 -53.31 83.66 32.43
N PHE A 66 -52.42 84.57 31.99
CA PHE A 66 -51.16 84.19 31.37
C PHE A 66 -50.17 83.56 32.36
N LEU A 67 -50.07 84.08 33.60
CA LEU A 67 -49.25 83.46 34.65
C LEU A 67 -49.71 82.04 34.99
N SER A 68 -51.02 81.77 34.94
CA SER A 68 -51.57 80.43 35.05
C SER A 68 -51.15 79.54 33.88
N LEU A 69 -51.22 80.03 32.63
CA LEU A 69 -50.75 79.30 31.45
C LEU A 69 -49.25 78.95 31.56
N VAL A 70 -48.42 79.88 32.04
CA VAL A 70 -46.97 79.63 32.26
C VAL A 70 -46.75 78.52 33.28
N ALA A 71 -47.51 78.49 34.39
CA ALA A 71 -47.42 77.42 35.38
C ALA A 71 -47.82 76.06 34.80
N ASP A 72 -48.85 76.00 33.95
CA ASP A 72 -49.26 74.78 33.28
C ASP A 72 -48.25 74.31 32.24
N ILE A 73 -47.62 75.25 31.52
CA ILE A 73 -46.50 74.97 30.61
C ILE A 73 -45.33 74.37 31.39
N GLU A 74 -44.94 74.92 32.55
CA GLU A 74 -43.88 74.34 33.38
C GLU A 74 -44.21 72.94 33.89
N ALA A 75 -45.44 72.74 34.38
CA ALA A 75 -45.91 71.43 34.81
C ALA A 75 -45.83 70.41 33.67
N ARG A 76 -46.19 70.80 32.44
CA ARG A 76 -46.14 69.91 31.27
C ARG A 76 -44.73 69.64 30.77
N ARG A 77 -43.83 70.64 30.80
CA ARG A 77 -42.39 70.42 30.54
C ARG A 77 -41.82 69.36 31.47
N ALA A 78 -42.10 69.48 32.77
CA ALA A 78 -41.66 68.50 33.76
C ALA A 78 -42.28 67.11 33.52
N ALA A 79 -43.58 67.06 33.18
CA ALA A 79 -44.27 65.80 32.88
C ALA A 79 -43.69 65.08 31.65
N ILE A 80 -43.46 65.78 30.53
CA ILE A 80 -42.90 65.20 29.30
C ILE A 80 -41.49 64.64 29.55
N LEU A 81 -40.64 65.38 30.26
CA LEU A 81 -39.27 64.93 30.59
C LEU A 81 -39.29 63.72 31.54
N ALA A 82 -40.17 63.73 32.56
CA ALA A 82 -40.34 62.60 33.47
C ALA A 82 -40.90 61.35 32.75
N HIS A 83 -41.84 61.53 31.82
CA HIS A 83 -42.41 60.45 31.01
C HIS A 83 -41.37 59.83 30.09
N SER A 84 -40.61 60.65 29.36
CA SER A 84 -39.47 60.23 28.54
C SER A 84 -38.43 59.44 29.35
N THR A 85 -38.13 59.92 30.56
CA THR A 85 -37.20 59.24 31.48
C THR A 85 -37.73 57.87 31.93
N THR A 86 -39.02 57.79 32.27
CA THR A 86 -39.68 56.53 32.66
C THR A 86 -39.63 55.52 31.52
N GLN A 87 -39.90 55.95 30.28
CA GLN A 87 -39.81 55.07 29.11
C GLN A 87 -38.38 54.64 28.81
N ALA A 88 -37.38 55.51 29.00
CA ALA A 88 -35.98 55.13 28.88
C ALA A 88 -35.58 54.05 29.91
N GLU A 89 -36.08 54.12 31.14
CA GLU A 89 -35.87 53.08 32.17
C GLU A 89 -36.57 51.77 31.82
N GLN A 90 -37.81 51.83 31.30
CA GLN A 90 -38.52 50.64 30.81
C GLN A 90 -37.78 49.96 29.65
N ILE A 91 -37.25 50.74 28.70
CA ILE A 91 -36.45 50.22 27.59
C ILE A 91 -35.20 49.51 28.13
N ARG A 92 -34.48 50.08 29.10
CA ARG A 92 -33.31 49.45 29.72
C ARG A 92 -33.66 48.15 30.44
N ALA A 93 -34.69 48.16 31.28
CA ALA A 93 -35.10 46.97 32.02
C ALA A 93 -35.56 45.84 31.08
N GLY A 94 -36.29 46.18 30.01
CA GLY A 94 -36.69 45.22 28.98
C GLY A 94 -35.48 44.63 28.24
N ALA A 95 -34.53 45.47 27.83
CA ALA A 95 -33.30 45.02 27.19
C ALA A 95 -32.45 44.12 28.09
N ASP A 96 -32.32 44.44 29.38
CA ASP A 96 -31.59 43.61 30.36
C ASP A 96 -32.24 42.23 30.53
N ALA A 97 -33.57 42.16 30.56
CA ALA A 97 -34.28 40.89 30.61
C ALA A 97 -34.05 40.04 29.35
N LEU A 98 -34.05 40.66 28.16
CA LEU A 98 -33.76 39.97 26.89
C LEU A 98 -32.31 39.48 26.81
N LYS A 99 -31.33 40.28 27.26
CA LYS A 99 -29.93 39.87 27.38
C LYS A 99 -29.77 38.66 28.31
N GLN A 100 -30.42 38.68 29.48
CA GLN A 100 -30.37 37.56 30.42
C GLN A 100 -31.00 36.29 29.84
N ARG A 101 -32.11 36.42 29.11
CA ARG A 101 -32.78 35.32 28.40
C ARG A 101 -31.83 34.69 27.37
N PHE A 102 -31.20 35.51 26.53
CA PHE A 102 -30.25 35.04 25.52
C PHE A 102 -29.01 34.36 26.13
N ARG A 103 -28.42 34.93 27.19
CA ARG A 103 -27.31 34.30 27.95
C ARG A 103 -27.68 32.91 28.47
N THR A 104 -28.89 32.77 29.04
CA THR A 104 -29.38 31.49 29.57
C THR A 104 -29.56 30.45 28.44
N ALA A 105 -30.05 30.89 27.28
CA ALA A 105 -30.15 30.03 26.10
C ALA A 105 -28.75 29.57 25.62
N ALA A 106 -27.78 30.49 25.52
CA ALA A 106 -26.40 30.18 25.14
C ALA A 106 -25.74 29.20 26.11
N ASP A 107 -25.86 29.40 27.42
CA ASP A 107 -25.30 28.46 28.40
C ASP A 107 -25.94 27.07 28.30
N THR A 108 -27.26 27.01 28.12
CA THR A 108 -27.98 25.74 27.94
C THR A 108 -27.48 24.98 26.71
N LYS A 109 -27.25 25.69 25.60
CA LYS A 109 -26.73 25.09 24.36
C LYS A 109 -25.27 24.70 24.44
N ALA A 110 -24.44 25.50 25.11
CA ALA A 110 -23.05 25.15 25.36
C ALA A 110 -22.94 23.83 26.14
N VAL A 111 -23.75 23.66 27.19
CA VAL A 111 -23.80 22.40 27.96
C VAL A 111 -24.31 21.23 27.10
N ALA A 112 -25.30 21.43 26.25
CA ALA A 112 -25.80 20.39 25.35
C ALA A 112 -24.72 19.93 24.34
N VAL A 113 -23.92 20.86 23.82
CA VAL A 113 -22.77 20.54 22.95
C VAL A 113 -21.71 19.76 23.71
N GLU A 114 -21.37 20.15 24.95
CA GLU A 114 -20.42 19.43 25.80
C GLU A 114 -20.90 17.97 26.07
N GLN A 115 -22.20 17.79 26.36
CA GLN A 115 -22.79 16.46 26.57
C GLN A 115 -22.76 15.61 25.29
N ALA A 116 -23.01 16.20 24.12
CA ALA A 116 -22.94 15.48 22.85
C ALA A 116 -21.52 14.98 22.52
N HIS A 117 -20.49 15.80 22.80
CA HIS A 117 -19.09 15.38 22.65
C HIS A 117 -18.74 14.25 23.63
N ALA A 118 -19.18 14.33 24.89
CA ALA A 118 -18.97 13.27 25.86
C ALA A 118 -19.65 11.95 25.44
N ALA A 119 -20.86 12.02 24.88
CA ALA A 119 -21.56 10.86 24.34
C ALA A 119 -20.82 10.25 23.13
N ALA A 120 -20.36 11.08 22.19
CA ALA A 120 -19.57 10.64 21.04
C ALA A 120 -18.26 9.96 21.48
N LEU A 121 -17.57 10.50 22.49
CA LEU A 121 -16.39 9.88 23.09
C LEU A 121 -16.72 8.50 23.68
N GLY A 122 -17.86 8.36 24.36
CA GLY A 122 -18.34 7.07 24.86
C GLY A 122 -18.54 6.04 23.74
N VAL A 123 -19.10 6.46 22.60
CA VAL A 123 -19.28 5.61 21.41
C VAL A 123 -17.93 5.18 20.83
N VAL A 124 -16.96 6.10 20.70
CA VAL A 124 -15.59 5.81 20.25
C VAL A 124 -14.91 4.76 21.14
N GLN A 125 -15.00 4.92 22.48
CA GLN A 125 -14.46 3.97 23.45
C GLN A 125 -15.15 2.60 23.38
N GLN A 126 -16.47 2.59 23.16
CA GLN A 126 -17.23 1.35 22.99
C GLN A 126 -16.83 0.59 21.72
N HIS A 127 -16.64 1.27 20.59
CA HIS A 127 -16.15 0.65 19.36
C HIS A 127 -14.74 0.09 19.54
N ALA A 128 -13.83 0.86 20.14
CA ALA A 128 -12.46 0.41 20.38
C ALA A 128 -12.42 -0.85 21.28
N SER A 129 -13.15 -0.86 22.39
CA SER A 129 -13.20 -2.01 23.30
C SER A 129 -13.83 -3.26 22.66
N THR A 130 -14.90 -3.09 21.88
CA THR A 130 -15.54 -4.18 21.12
C THR A 130 -14.58 -4.79 20.09
N ALA A 131 -13.82 -3.92 19.40
CA ALA A 131 -12.84 -4.35 18.42
C ALA A 131 -11.68 -5.13 19.05
N GLN A 132 -11.16 -4.65 20.17
CA GLN A 132 -10.13 -5.35 20.94
C GLN A 132 -10.60 -6.74 21.41
N ALA A 133 -11.81 -6.83 21.95
CA ALA A 133 -12.39 -8.11 22.36
C ALA A 133 -12.54 -9.08 21.18
N THR A 134 -12.94 -8.58 20.01
CA THR A 134 -13.09 -9.39 18.80
C THR A 134 -11.74 -9.87 18.26
N ILE A 135 -10.73 -8.99 18.22
CA ILE A 135 -9.36 -9.37 17.82
C ILE A 135 -8.80 -10.45 18.76
N GLN A 136 -9.00 -10.29 20.08
CA GLN A 136 -8.56 -11.29 21.05
C GLN A 136 -9.28 -12.63 20.85
N SER A 137 -10.60 -12.61 20.60
CA SER A 137 -11.36 -13.83 20.32
C SER A 137 -10.89 -14.52 19.04
N ASN A 138 -10.57 -13.76 17.99
CA ASN A 138 -10.03 -14.31 16.74
C ASN A 138 -8.61 -14.88 16.93
N LEU A 139 -7.77 -14.19 17.71
CA LEU A 139 -6.45 -14.68 18.09
C LEU A 139 -6.57 -16.03 18.81
N ASP A 140 -7.43 -16.15 19.82
CA ASP A 140 -7.61 -17.39 20.58
C ASP A 140 -8.08 -18.54 19.67
N ALA A 141 -8.96 -18.25 18.70
CA ALA A 141 -9.43 -19.23 17.72
C ALA A 141 -8.31 -19.71 16.78
N GLU A 142 -7.51 -18.80 16.22
CA GLU A 142 -6.41 -19.16 15.32
C GLU A 142 -5.24 -19.82 16.08
N LEU A 143 -4.97 -19.45 17.34
CA LEU A 143 -4.01 -20.15 18.20
C LEU A 143 -4.43 -21.62 18.42
N ALA A 144 -5.72 -21.88 18.67
CA ALA A 144 -6.26 -23.23 18.82
C ALA A 144 -6.20 -24.03 17.51
N ARG A 145 -6.42 -23.36 16.36
CA ARG A 145 -6.29 -23.99 15.04
C ARG A 145 -4.85 -24.40 14.74
N VAL A 146 -3.86 -23.56 15.07
CA VAL A 146 -2.44 -23.88 14.92
C VAL A 146 -2.03 -25.06 15.82
N ASP A 147 -2.55 -25.14 17.05
CA ASP A 147 -2.35 -26.31 17.91
C ASP A 147 -2.92 -27.60 17.29
N ALA A 148 -4.17 -27.54 16.80
CA ALA A 148 -4.82 -28.67 16.17
C ALA A 148 -4.09 -29.14 14.91
N ALA A 149 -3.60 -28.19 14.09
CA ALA A 149 -2.79 -28.50 12.91
C ALA A 149 -1.47 -29.18 13.29
N ALA A 150 -0.77 -28.69 14.31
CA ALA A 150 0.46 -29.30 14.80
C ALA A 150 0.21 -30.72 15.35
N GLU A 151 -0.87 -30.93 16.11
CA GLU A 151 -1.21 -32.25 16.65
C GLU A 151 -1.56 -33.25 15.53
N ALA A 152 -2.38 -32.84 14.56
CA ALA A 152 -2.69 -33.66 13.39
C ALA A 152 -1.42 -34.03 12.60
N GLU A 153 -0.50 -33.08 12.46
CA GLU A 153 0.74 -33.30 11.72
C GLU A 153 1.73 -34.22 12.46
N LEU A 154 1.82 -34.11 13.79
CA LEU A 154 2.59 -35.05 14.62
C LEU A 154 2.03 -36.48 14.52
N GLN A 155 0.70 -36.64 14.48
CA GLN A 155 0.07 -37.94 14.25
C GLN A 155 0.38 -38.49 12.85
N ARG A 156 0.32 -37.64 11.82
CA ARG A 156 0.67 -38.01 10.43
C ARG A 156 2.12 -38.43 10.29
N LEU A 157 3.04 -37.73 10.97
CA LEU A 157 4.44 -38.09 11.05
C LEU A 157 4.61 -39.48 11.69
N ASP A 158 4.01 -39.71 12.86
CA ASP A 158 4.08 -41.00 13.55
C ASP A 158 3.55 -42.15 12.67
N GLN A 159 2.43 -41.94 11.96
CA GLN A 159 1.88 -42.91 11.01
C GLN A 159 2.85 -43.17 9.84
N THR A 160 3.43 -42.12 9.26
CA THR A 160 4.37 -42.23 8.14
C THR A 160 5.59 -43.06 8.54
N ILE A 161 6.18 -42.80 9.72
CA ILE A 161 7.31 -43.58 10.23
C ILE A 161 6.95 -45.06 10.37
N GLU A 162 5.79 -45.37 10.93
CA GLU A 162 5.37 -46.76 11.16
C GLU A 162 5.09 -47.49 9.83
N GLU A 163 4.48 -46.82 8.86
CA GLU A 163 4.30 -47.35 7.50
C GLU A 163 5.64 -47.63 6.81
N LYS A 164 6.64 -46.74 6.96
CA LYS A 164 7.99 -46.94 6.41
C LYS A 164 8.70 -48.11 7.11
N ARG A 165 8.61 -48.24 8.43
CA ARG A 165 9.12 -49.41 9.18
C ARG A 165 8.52 -50.71 8.69
N GLY A 166 7.21 -50.75 8.53
CA GLY A 166 6.51 -51.92 7.99
C GLY A 166 6.90 -52.24 6.54
N THR A 167 7.30 -51.24 5.75
CA THR A 167 7.78 -51.44 4.38
C THR A 167 9.18 -52.08 4.36
N VAL A 168 10.11 -51.58 5.18
CA VAL A 168 11.45 -52.17 5.33
C VAL A 168 11.36 -53.63 5.79
N ALA A 169 10.52 -53.91 6.79
CA ALA A 169 10.34 -55.28 7.30
C ALA A 169 9.77 -56.24 6.24
N ARG A 170 8.81 -55.78 5.42
CA ARG A 170 8.25 -56.58 4.32
C ARG A 170 9.28 -56.87 3.24
N HIS A 171 10.04 -55.86 2.80
CA HIS A 171 11.10 -56.06 1.81
C HIS A 171 12.14 -57.08 2.32
N ALA A 172 12.52 -56.99 3.59
CA ALA A 172 13.45 -57.93 4.20
C ALA A 172 12.94 -59.37 4.18
N GLU A 173 11.65 -59.57 4.50
CA GLU A 173 11.03 -60.90 4.49
C GLU A 173 10.91 -61.46 3.07
N ASP A 174 10.60 -60.61 2.08
CA ASP A 174 10.59 -60.99 0.67
C ASP A 174 11.99 -61.45 0.21
N LYS A 175 13.04 -60.69 0.54
CA LYS A 175 14.43 -61.09 0.21
C LYS A 175 14.87 -62.35 0.96
N ALA A 176 14.49 -62.51 2.23
CA ALA A 176 14.79 -63.72 3.02
C ALA A 176 14.11 -64.96 2.45
N THR A 177 12.87 -64.82 1.95
CA THR A 177 12.13 -65.89 1.27
C THR A 177 12.80 -66.27 -0.05
N LEU A 178 13.21 -65.28 -0.84
CA LEU A 178 13.95 -65.52 -2.09
C LEU A 178 15.29 -66.21 -1.85
N ALA A 179 16.05 -65.78 -0.84
CA ALA A 179 17.31 -66.43 -0.44
C ALA A 179 17.10 -67.90 -0.08
N THR A 180 16.10 -68.19 0.77
CA THR A 180 15.76 -69.56 1.19
C THR A 180 15.33 -70.43 0.01
N THR A 181 14.56 -69.86 -0.93
CA THR A 181 14.12 -70.54 -2.14
C THR A 181 15.30 -70.90 -3.03
N ALA A 182 16.18 -69.93 -3.32
CA ALA A 182 17.39 -70.15 -4.11
C ALA A 182 18.31 -71.20 -3.48
N GLY A 183 18.50 -71.16 -2.16
CA GLY A 183 19.26 -72.17 -1.42
C GLY A 183 18.62 -73.57 -1.50
N THR A 184 17.29 -73.66 -1.40
CA THR A 184 16.58 -74.94 -1.52
C THR A 184 16.71 -75.52 -2.92
N GLU A 185 16.59 -74.70 -3.97
CA GLU A 185 16.77 -75.12 -5.36
C GLU A 185 18.20 -75.61 -5.63
N GLN A 186 19.22 -74.90 -5.16
CA GLN A 186 20.62 -75.31 -5.34
C GLN A 186 20.95 -76.56 -4.50
N ALA A 187 20.42 -76.70 -3.29
CA ALA A 187 20.59 -77.90 -2.47
C ALA A 187 19.93 -79.13 -3.10
N GLN A 188 18.75 -78.95 -3.72
CA GLN A 188 18.09 -80.00 -4.48
C GLN A 188 18.93 -80.40 -5.70
N ARG A 189 19.45 -79.41 -6.43
CA ARG A 189 20.35 -79.65 -7.58
C ARG A 189 21.62 -80.41 -7.20
N ALA A 190 22.21 -80.11 -6.04
CA ALA A 190 23.33 -80.88 -5.50
C ALA A 190 22.92 -82.34 -5.26
N THR A 191 21.80 -82.55 -4.55
CA THR A 191 21.29 -83.90 -4.23
C THR A 191 20.97 -84.71 -5.49
N ASP A 192 20.25 -84.12 -6.45
CA ASP A 192 19.89 -84.77 -7.72
C ASP A 192 21.13 -85.05 -8.57
N GLY A 193 22.07 -84.11 -8.62
CA GLY A 193 23.34 -84.26 -9.34
C GLY A 193 24.21 -85.38 -8.76
N THR A 194 24.29 -85.50 -7.44
CA THR A 194 24.98 -86.60 -6.76
C THR A 194 24.30 -87.94 -7.04
N ALA A 195 22.96 -88.00 -6.98
CA ALA A 195 22.20 -89.23 -7.27
C ALA A 195 22.42 -89.72 -8.71
N GLU A 196 22.48 -88.81 -9.69
CA GLU A 196 22.82 -89.14 -11.07
C GLU A 196 24.24 -89.74 -11.19
N ARG A 197 25.21 -89.16 -10.48
CA ARG A 197 26.61 -89.61 -10.49
C ARG A 197 26.79 -90.95 -9.77
N THR A 198 26.10 -91.18 -8.66
CA THR A 198 25.99 -92.47 -7.99
C THR A 198 25.39 -93.53 -8.92
N THR A 199 24.38 -93.18 -9.73
CA THR A 199 23.81 -94.07 -10.75
C THR A 199 24.85 -94.42 -11.83
N ARG A 200 25.57 -93.42 -12.35
CA ARG A 200 26.65 -93.64 -13.33
C ARG A 200 27.80 -94.49 -12.77
N ALA A 201 28.20 -94.28 -11.51
CA ALA A 201 29.22 -95.12 -10.85
C ALA A 201 28.76 -96.58 -10.76
N ASN A 202 27.48 -96.82 -10.44
CA ASN A 202 26.89 -98.16 -10.47
C ASN A 202 26.92 -98.77 -11.89
N GLU A 203 26.54 -98.01 -12.91
CA GLU A 203 26.56 -98.46 -14.31
C GLU A 203 27.98 -98.81 -14.78
N ILE A 204 28.98 -97.97 -14.46
CA ILE A 204 30.39 -98.22 -14.75
C ILE A 204 30.85 -99.52 -14.08
N ALA A 205 30.60 -99.66 -12.77
CA ALA A 205 30.99 -100.86 -12.02
C ALA A 205 30.35 -102.13 -12.61
N ASN A 206 29.05 -102.09 -12.90
CA ASN A 206 28.32 -103.22 -13.50
C ASN A 206 28.85 -103.57 -14.90
N ALA A 207 29.09 -102.56 -15.74
CA ALA A 207 29.65 -102.77 -17.07
C ALA A 207 31.06 -103.39 -17.01
N LYS A 208 31.89 -102.99 -16.04
CA LYS A 208 33.21 -103.58 -15.82
C LYS A 208 33.09 -105.02 -15.31
N ILE A 209 32.25 -105.30 -14.31
CA ILE A 209 32.01 -106.66 -13.80
C ILE A 209 31.57 -107.60 -14.93
N GLU A 210 30.62 -107.17 -15.77
CA GLU A 210 30.13 -107.99 -16.88
C GLU A 210 31.22 -108.21 -17.94
N ARG A 211 32.07 -107.21 -18.22
CA ARG A 211 33.21 -107.33 -19.16
C ARG A 211 34.22 -108.38 -18.73
N TYR A 212 34.47 -108.53 -17.42
CA TYR A 212 35.44 -109.49 -16.87
C TYR A 212 34.82 -110.80 -16.37
N ARG A 213 33.52 -111.04 -16.64
CA ARG A 213 32.78 -112.21 -16.16
C ARG A 213 33.35 -113.55 -16.61
N THR A 214 34.05 -113.60 -17.73
CA THR A 214 34.67 -114.81 -18.30
C THR A 214 36.15 -114.98 -17.94
N HIS A 215 36.72 -114.08 -17.12
CA HIS A 215 38.13 -114.11 -16.72
C HIS A 215 38.38 -115.12 -15.57
N GLU A 216 39.60 -115.68 -15.47
CA GLU A 216 39.94 -116.72 -14.47
C GLU A 216 39.86 -116.22 -13.00
N LYS A 217 39.97 -114.90 -12.80
CA LYS A 217 39.85 -114.22 -11.49
C LYS A 217 38.57 -113.39 -11.35
N ALA A 218 37.49 -113.80 -12.03
CA ALA A 218 36.26 -113.00 -12.13
C ALA A 218 35.61 -112.66 -10.77
N ASP A 219 35.70 -113.55 -9.77
CA ASP A 219 35.13 -113.31 -8.44
C ASP A 219 35.96 -112.27 -7.63
N ASP A 220 37.29 -112.35 -7.66
CA ASP A 220 38.18 -111.36 -7.00
C ASP A 220 38.08 -109.96 -7.64
N ILE A 221 37.90 -109.90 -8.97
CA ILE A 221 37.64 -108.66 -9.70
C ILE A 221 36.26 -108.11 -9.32
N ARG A 222 35.23 -108.96 -9.23
CA ARG A 222 33.90 -108.54 -8.80
C ARG A 222 33.93 -107.94 -7.40
N ASP A 223 34.57 -108.60 -6.43
CA ASP A 223 34.60 -108.13 -5.04
C ASP A 223 35.38 -106.82 -4.90
N THR A 224 36.50 -106.67 -5.62
CA THR A 224 37.28 -105.42 -5.67
C THR A 224 36.45 -104.27 -6.27
N VAL A 225 35.80 -104.51 -7.41
CA VAL A 225 34.95 -103.49 -8.06
C VAL A 225 33.73 -103.14 -7.21
N GLU A 226 33.10 -104.12 -6.54
CA GLU A 226 31.96 -103.89 -5.63
C GLU A 226 32.35 -103.15 -4.33
N SER A 227 33.57 -103.35 -3.82
CA SER A 227 34.08 -102.59 -2.68
C SER A 227 34.36 -101.14 -3.08
N ALA A 228 35.13 -100.93 -4.16
CA ALA A 228 35.46 -99.60 -4.64
C ALA A 228 34.20 -98.81 -5.05
N LYS A 229 33.19 -99.49 -5.63
CA LYS A 229 31.87 -98.90 -5.91
C LYS A 229 31.19 -98.38 -4.65
N ARG A 230 31.17 -99.18 -3.58
CA ARG A 230 30.56 -98.78 -2.30
C ARG A 230 31.26 -97.58 -1.68
N ASP A 231 32.59 -97.53 -1.74
CA ASP A 231 33.38 -96.43 -1.17
C ASP A 231 33.17 -95.14 -1.95
N VAL A 232 33.20 -95.19 -3.29
CA VAL A 232 32.94 -94.02 -4.15
C VAL A 232 31.51 -93.53 -3.97
N ILE A 233 30.50 -94.40 -3.98
CA ILE A 233 29.11 -94.00 -3.74
C ILE A 233 28.94 -93.36 -2.36
N ALA A 234 29.53 -93.95 -1.32
CA ALA A 234 29.46 -93.39 0.03
C ALA A 234 30.11 -92.00 0.12
N GLU A 235 31.19 -91.76 -0.63
CA GLU A 235 31.87 -90.46 -0.67
C GLU A 235 31.09 -89.42 -1.49
N LEU A 236 30.50 -89.83 -2.61
CA LEU A 236 29.57 -89.00 -3.39
C LEU A 236 28.39 -88.57 -2.52
N ASP A 237 27.72 -89.51 -1.85
CA ASP A 237 26.56 -89.22 -0.98
C ASP A 237 26.91 -88.28 0.19
N ARG A 238 28.11 -88.46 0.81
CA ARG A 238 28.60 -87.54 1.85
C ARG A 238 28.83 -86.14 1.29
N THR A 239 29.49 -86.03 0.14
CA THR A 239 29.81 -84.75 -0.50
C THR A 239 28.54 -84.01 -0.90
N GLY A 240 27.63 -84.68 -1.61
CA GLY A 240 26.33 -84.13 -2.00
C GLY A 240 25.49 -83.67 -0.81
N THR A 241 25.42 -84.49 0.26
CA THR A 241 24.68 -84.13 1.48
C THR A 241 25.32 -82.94 2.21
N ALA A 242 26.65 -82.91 2.32
CA ALA A 242 27.37 -81.83 2.97
C ALA A 242 27.18 -80.51 2.23
N VAL A 243 27.27 -80.52 0.89
CA VAL A 243 27.06 -79.35 0.03
C VAL A 243 25.60 -78.89 0.10
N ALA A 244 24.63 -79.80 0.01
CA ALA A 244 23.21 -79.46 0.16
C ALA A 244 22.89 -78.82 1.51
N ASN A 245 23.51 -79.28 2.61
CA ASN A 245 23.34 -78.69 3.93
C ASN A 245 24.08 -77.35 4.10
N SER A 246 25.29 -77.22 3.53
CA SER A 246 26.04 -75.97 3.48
C SER A 246 25.21 -74.86 2.80
N VAL A 247 24.69 -75.16 1.60
CA VAL A 247 23.87 -74.24 0.81
C VAL A 247 22.61 -73.81 1.57
N ARG A 248 21.88 -74.75 2.19
CA ARG A 248 20.70 -74.42 3.01
C ARG A 248 21.06 -73.52 4.20
N THR A 249 22.18 -73.81 4.87
CA THR A 249 22.63 -73.03 6.04
C THR A 249 22.97 -71.59 5.63
N LYS A 250 23.81 -71.40 4.61
CA LYS A 250 24.19 -70.08 4.09
C LYS A 250 22.98 -69.26 3.63
N SER A 251 22.03 -69.90 2.94
CA SER A 251 20.79 -69.21 2.53
C SER A 251 19.91 -68.76 3.71
N THR A 252 19.88 -69.55 4.79
CA THR A 252 19.15 -69.20 6.02
C THR A 252 19.83 -68.06 6.76
N GLU A 253 21.16 -68.08 6.84
CA GLU A 253 21.99 -67.04 7.46
C GLU A 253 21.84 -65.70 6.73
N LEU A 254 21.88 -65.71 5.39
CA LEU A 254 21.59 -64.53 4.57
C LEU A 254 20.19 -63.97 4.84
N GLY A 255 19.18 -64.83 4.92
CA GLY A 255 17.82 -64.43 5.30
C GLY A 255 17.74 -63.83 6.71
N GLY A 256 18.55 -64.32 7.64
CA GLY A 256 18.73 -63.71 8.97
C GLY A 256 19.34 -62.31 8.88
N HIS A 257 20.40 -62.13 8.10
CA HIS A 257 21.05 -60.83 7.91
C HIS A 257 20.11 -59.77 7.33
N PHE A 258 19.27 -60.11 6.36
CA PHE A 258 18.27 -59.16 5.84
C PHE A 258 17.29 -58.71 6.94
N ARG A 259 16.80 -59.63 7.78
CA ARG A 259 15.91 -59.30 8.90
C ARG A 259 16.59 -58.44 9.97
N ASP A 260 17.84 -58.73 10.29
CA ASP A 260 18.61 -57.96 11.28
C ASP A 260 18.92 -56.53 10.80
N GLU A 261 19.34 -56.38 9.54
CA GLU A 261 19.59 -55.06 8.94
C GLU A 261 18.29 -54.25 8.86
N ALA A 262 17.17 -54.89 8.50
CA ALA A 262 15.84 -54.28 8.52
C ALA A 262 15.44 -53.77 9.91
N ALA A 263 15.66 -54.58 10.95
CA ALA A 263 15.37 -54.21 12.34
C ALA A 263 16.29 -53.09 12.85
N GLN A 264 17.52 -53.00 12.35
CA GLN A 264 18.41 -51.87 12.64
C GLN A 264 17.94 -50.60 11.92
N THR A 265 17.69 -50.65 10.62
CA THR A 265 17.19 -49.50 9.85
C THR A 265 15.87 -48.97 10.41
N ALA A 266 14.95 -49.85 10.81
CA ALA A 266 13.70 -49.45 11.45
C ALA A 266 13.92 -48.69 12.78
N ARG A 267 14.97 -49.04 13.54
CA ARG A 267 15.39 -48.28 14.74
C ARG A 267 16.02 -46.94 14.39
N ASP A 268 16.82 -46.90 13.32
CA ASP A 268 17.48 -45.67 12.88
C ASP A 268 16.46 -44.59 12.44
N PHE A 269 15.22 -44.97 12.11
CA PHE A 269 14.12 -44.03 11.81
C PHE A 269 13.63 -43.25 13.05
N ASP A 270 14.01 -43.61 14.28
CA ASP A 270 13.64 -42.85 15.50
C ASP A 270 14.27 -41.46 15.56
N GLN A 271 15.47 -41.29 14.99
CA GLN A 271 16.17 -40.00 15.01
C GLN A 271 15.49 -38.97 14.07
N PRO A 272 15.26 -39.26 12.76
CA PRO A 272 14.49 -38.37 11.88
C PRO A 272 13.10 -38.04 12.44
N ARG A 273 12.44 -39.01 13.08
CA ARG A 273 11.16 -38.77 13.77
C ARG A 273 11.30 -37.72 14.87
N THR A 274 12.30 -37.85 15.73
CA THR A 274 12.51 -36.93 16.87
C THR A 274 12.82 -35.51 16.38
N ASP A 275 13.71 -35.40 15.39
CA ASP A 275 14.11 -34.10 14.82
C ASP A 275 12.92 -33.42 14.12
N ALA A 276 12.13 -34.17 13.36
CA ALA A 276 10.93 -33.65 12.70
C ALA A 276 9.85 -33.22 13.69
N ARG A 277 9.63 -33.98 14.78
CA ARG A 277 8.71 -33.56 15.85
C ARG A 277 9.14 -32.23 16.47
N ALA A 278 10.44 -32.07 16.73
CA ALA A 278 10.98 -30.81 17.26
C ALA A 278 10.74 -29.65 16.30
N GLN A 279 11.00 -29.85 15.01
CA GLN A 279 10.80 -28.82 13.98
C GLN A 279 9.32 -28.44 13.77
N ILE A 280 8.40 -29.42 13.81
CA ILE A 280 6.95 -29.15 13.77
C ILE A 280 6.52 -28.28 14.96
N LEU A 281 7.00 -28.61 16.17
CA LEU A 281 6.69 -27.84 17.39
C LEU A 281 7.31 -26.43 17.35
N GLU A 282 8.53 -26.29 16.83
CA GLU A 282 9.17 -24.98 16.64
C GLU A 282 8.39 -24.11 15.64
N ASN A 283 7.94 -24.69 14.51
CA ASN A 283 7.11 -23.98 13.53
C ASN A 283 5.77 -23.56 14.13
N ARG A 284 5.11 -24.44 14.90
CA ARG A 284 3.89 -24.11 15.67
C ARG A 284 4.11 -22.90 16.57
N ASP A 285 5.17 -22.93 17.39
CA ASP A 285 5.43 -21.88 18.37
C ASP A 285 5.77 -20.54 17.70
N ARG A 286 6.57 -20.58 16.62
CA ARG A 286 6.85 -19.41 15.78
C ARG A 286 5.57 -18.80 15.19
N THR A 287 4.69 -19.62 14.63
CA THR A 287 3.40 -19.14 14.10
C THR A 287 2.55 -18.51 15.20
N LYS A 288 2.49 -19.12 16.39
CA LYS A 288 1.75 -18.55 17.54
C LYS A 288 2.28 -17.18 17.96
N ASP A 289 3.59 -17.00 17.95
CA ASP A 289 4.20 -15.71 18.27
C ASP A 289 3.88 -14.65 17.21
N THR A 290 3.92 -15.01 15.92
CA THR A 290 3.46 -14.14 14.83
C THR A 290 1.99 -13.74 14.99
N LEU A 291 1.10 -14.68 15.33
CA LEU A 291 -0.32 -14.36 15.57
C LEU A 291 -0.51 -13.37 16.73
N ARG A 292 0.22 -13.56 17.84
CA ARG A 292 0.19 -12.63 18.98
C ARG A 292 0.70 -11.24 18.59
N GLU A 293 1.74 -11.16 17.77
CA GLU A 293 2.29 -9.89 17.28
C GLU A 293 1.29 -9.14 16.40
N ILE A 294 0.64 -9.84 15.45
CA ILE A 294 -0.41 -9.27 14.59
C ILE A 294 -1.53 -8.67 15.45
N ALA A 295 -2.06 -9.44 16.40
CA ALA A 295 -3.13 -8.99 17.29
C ALA A 295 -2.71 -7.81 18.20
N ALA A 296 -1.49 -7.83 18.73
CA ALA A 296 -0.95 -6.76 19.57
C ALA A 296 -0.79 -5.45 18.79
N ASN A 297 -0.27 -5.52 17.56
CA ASN A 297 -0.10 -4.36 16.69
C ASN A 297 -1.45 -3.74 16.32
N ALA A 298 -2.44 -4.56 15.96
CA ALA A 298 -3.79 -4.10 15.67
C ALA A 298 -4.45 -3.43 16.89
N THR A 299 -4.33 -4.04 18.08
CA THR A 299 -4.85 -3.49 19.34
C THR A 299 -4.20 -2.15 19.70
N ALA A 300 -2.88 -2.03 19.51
CA ALA A 300 -2.15 -0.78 19.74
C ALA A 300 -2.60 0.32 18.76
N ARG A 301 -2.82 -0.02 17.49
CA ARG A 301 -3.32 0.91 16.48
C ARG A 301 -4.72 1.43 16.82
N ILE A 302 -5.65 0.54 17.17
CA ILE A 302 -7.02 0.89 17.59
C ILE A 302 -7.00 1.82 18.81
N THR A 303 -6.16 1.51 19.80
CA THR A 303 -6.01 2.33 21.01
C THR A 303 -5.47 3.72 20.67
N SER A 304 -4.48 3.80 19.79
CA SER A 304 -3.90 5.07 19.33
C SER A 304 -4.95 5.92 18.60
N GLU A 305 -5.68 5.35 17.65
CA GLU A 305 -6.71 6.05 16.88
C GLU A 305 -7.85 6.54 17.79
N ALA A 306 -8.32 5.70 18.73
CA ALA A 306 -9.33 6.07 19.70
C ALA A 306 -8.88 7.21 20.63
N ASN A 307 -7.62 7.19 21.09
CA ASN A 307 -7.07 8.24 21.95
C ASN A 307 -6.88 9.57 21.21
N GLN A 308 -6.44 9.52 19.95
CA GLN A 308 -6.28 10.71 19.11
C GLN A 308 -7.62 11.38 18.84
N LEU A 309 -8.63 10.60 18.41
CA LEU A 309 -9.98 11.13 18.22
C LEU A 309 -10.57 11.63 19.54
N GLY A 310 -10.37 10.89 20.64
CA GLY A 310 -10.87 11.28 21.95
C GLY A 310 -10.29 12.60 22.45
N THR A 311 -9.00 12.85 22.23
CA THR A 311 -8.34 14.13 22.56
C THR A 311 -8.92 15.26 21.72
N SER A 312 -9.06 15.03 20.41
CA SER A 312 -9.64 16.02 19.48
C SER A 312 -11.07 16.41 19.88
N LEU A 313 -11.92 15.42 20.19
CA LEU A 313 -13.29 15.66 20.65
C LEU A 313 -13.34 16.45 21.96
N GLN A 314 -12.42 16.20 22.89
CA GLN A 314 -12.38 16.91 24.17
C GLN A 314 -11.91 18.36 24.03
N GLU A 315 -10.90 18.61 23.21
CA GLU A 315 -10.43 19.96 22.89
C GLU A 315 -11.49 20.75 22.12
N GLU A 316 -12.13 20.12 21.12
CA GLU A 316 -13.18 20.75 20.34
C GLU A 316 -14.41 21.06 21.19
N SER A 317 -14.83 20.16 22.08
CA SER A 317 -15.93 20.40 23.03
C SER A 317 -15.73 21.69 23.81
N THR A 318 -14.54 21.88 24.39
CA THR A 318 -14.23 23.05 25.24
C THR A 318 -14.24 24.33 24.41
N ARG A 319 -13.63 24.29 23.22
CA ARG A 319 -13.57 25.43 22.30
C ARG A 319 -14.96 25.84 21.81
N ARG A 320 -15.78 24.90 21.32
CA ARG A 320 -17.12 25.17 20.78
C ARG A 320 -18.08 25.70 21.86
N ALA A 321 -18.01 25.15 23.07
CA ALA A 321 -18.82 25.64 24.17
C ALA A 321 -18.44 27.08 24.56
N LEU A 322 -17.16 27.45 24.51
CA LEU A 322 -16.71 28.83 24.69
C LEU A 322 -17.17 29.75 23.57
N GLU A 323 -17.12 29.30 22.31
CA GLU A 323 -17.62 30.06 21.15
C GLU A 323 -19.11 30.38 21.29
N ILE A 324 -19.94 29.41 21.69
CA ILE A 324 -21.39 29.61 21.94
C ILE A 324 -21.62 30.64 23.06
N ARG A 325 -20.90 30.52 24.17
CA ARG A 325 -21.01 31.49 25.29
C ARG A 325 -20.56 32.90 24.87
N ALA A 326 -19.54 33.01 24.01
CA ALA A 326 -19.05 34.29 23.52
C ALA A 326 -20.06 35.01 22.62
N GLN A 327 -20.97 34.29 21.94
CA GLN A 327 -22.05 34.91 21.17
C GLN A 327 -22.99 35.74 22.07
N ALA A 328 -23.15 35.36 23.34
CA ALA A 328 -23.96 36.15 24.29
C ALA A 328 -23.35 37.52 24.57
N ALA A 329 -22.01 37.62 24.71
CA ALA A 329 -21.34 38.91 24.92
C ALA A 329 -21.45 39.82 23.68
N LEU A 330 -21.37 39.26 22.48
CA LEU A 330 -21.59 40.02 21.24
C LEU A 330 -23.03 40.51 21.11
N PHE A 331 -23.99 39.66 21.46
CA PHE A 331 -25.41 40.01 21.50
C PHE A 331 -25.68 41.15 22.50
N ASP A 332 -25.13 41.04 23.71
CA ASP A 332 -25.25 42.09 24.74
C ASP A 332 -24.78 43.45 24.22
N SER A 333 -23.60 43.47 23.58
CA SER A 333 -23.02 44.70 23.02
C SER A 333 -23.91 45.31 21.92
N SER A 334 -24.52 44.48 21.06
CA SER A 334 -25.40 44.96 20.00
C SER A 334 -26.70 45.54 20.56
N ILE A 335 -27.26 44.92 21.61
CA ILE A 335 -28.46 45.41 22.29
C ILE A 335 -28.16 46.74 23.00
N ASP A 336 -27.02 46.84 23.71
CA ASP A 336 -26.64 48.06 24.42
C ASP A 336 -26.47 49.26 23.46
N GLU A 337 -25.89 49.04 22.28
CA GLU A 337 -25.77 50.08 21.24
C GLU A 337 -27.15 50.52 20.72
N SER A 338 -28.04 49.56 20.46
CA SER A 338 -29.41 49.84 20.00
C SER A 338 -30.21 50.61 21.06
N VAL A 339 -30.12 50.21 22.33
CA VAL A 339 -30.77 50.87 23.47
C VAL A 339 -30.26 52.31 23.64
N ALA A 340 -28.94 52.52 23.59
CA ALA A 340 -28.35 53.86 23.71
C ALA A 340 -28.84 54.80 22.60
N THR A 341 -28.93 54.29 21.37
CA THR A 341 -29.44 55.04 20.21
C THR A 341 -30.91 55.40 20.39
N THR A 342 -31.76 54.44 20.75
CA THR A 342 -33.20 54.69 20.94
C THR A 342 -33.48 55.65 22.10
N ILE A 343 -32.77 55.52 23.22
CA ILE A 343 -32.91 56.46 24.35
C ILE A 343 -32.55 57.88 23.90
N THR A 344 -31.54 58.05 23.05
CA THR A 344 -31.17 59.36 22.50
C THR A 344 -32.28 59.91 21.59
N GLN A 345 -32.87 59.08 20.74
CA GLN A 345 -34.01 59.45 19.87
C GLN A 345 -35.29 59.78 20.66
N LEU A 346 -35.43 59.24 21.87
CA LEU A 346 -36.53 59.56 22.79
C LEU A 346 -36.27 60.90 23.50
N ALA A 347 -35.02 61.11 23.94
CA ALA A 347 -34.60 62.25 24.73
C ALA A 347 -34.55 63.56 23.93
N GLU A 348 -33.92 63.58 22.75
CA GLU A 348 -33.72 64.82 21.99
C GLU A 348 -35.03 65.52 21.63
N PRO A 349 -36.07 64.84 21.13
CA PRO A 349 -37.34 65.49 20.82
C PRO A 349 -38.13 65.90 22.08
N ALA A 350 -37.99 65.16 23.18
CA ALA A 350 -38.62 65.51 24.45
C ALA A 350 -37.99 66.78 25.03
N GLU A 351 -36.65 66.91 24.96
CA GLU A 351 -35.91 68.13 25.30
C GLU A 351 -36.28 69.29 24.37
N ALA A 352 -36.35 69.06 23.05
CA ALA A 352 -36.73 70.06 22.06
C ALA A 352 -38.15 70.59 22.34
N LEU A 353 -39.13 69.70 22.54
CA LEU A 353 -40.49 70.12 22.88
C LEU A 353 -40.54 70.86 24.22
N ALA A 354 -39.83 70.39 25.24
CA ALA A 354 -39.75 71.10 26.51
C ALA A 354 -39.14 72.51 26.35
N ASN A 355 -38.20 72.71 25.43
CA ASN A 355 -37.63 74.01 25.12
C ASN A 355 -38.56 74.88 24.27
N ASP A 356 -39.26 74.30 23.29
CA ASP A 356 -40.25 75.00 22.46
C ASP A 356 -41.42 75.50 23.32
N LEU A 357 -41.87 74.70 24.29
CA LEU A 357 -42.87 75.09 25.28
C LEU A 357 -42.39 76.30 26.14
N ALA A 358 -41.11 76.33 26.50
CA ALA A 358 -40.53 77.46 27.22
C ALA A 358 -40.41 78.71 26.33
N GLY A 359 -39.98 78.54 25.07
CA GLY A 359 -39.90 79.60 24.07
C GLY A 359 -41.27 80.19 23.77
N PHE A 360 -42.30 79.35 23.63
CA PHE A 360 -43.68 79.78 23.45
C PHE A 360 -44.14 80.71 24.59
N ALA A 361 -43.84 80.35 25.83
CA ALA A 361 -44.18 81.17 26.99
C ALA A 361 -43.42 82.51 27.02
N GLN A 362 -42.20 82.59 26.48
CA GLN A 362 -41.43 83.82 26.38
C GLN A 362 -41.90 84.70 25.22
N ASP A 363 -42.07 84.12 24.03
CA ASP A 363 -42.39 84.84 22.79
C ASP A 363 -43.81 85.42 22.78
N ASN A 364 -44.74 84.80 23.52
CA ASN A 364 -46.15 85.21 23.56
C ASN A 364 -46.51 86.08 24.77
N GLN A 365 -45.51 86.55 25.53
CA GLN A 365 -45.72 87.43 26.68
C GLN A 365 -46.41 88.75 26.29
N ASP A 366 -46.13 89.28 25.10
CA ASP A 366 -46.73 90.53 24.61
C ASP A 366 -48.22 90.37 24.22
N ALA A 367 -48.66 89.14 23.92
CA ALA A 367 -50.04 88.78 23.63
C ALA A 367 -50.86 88.44 24.89
N ALA A 368 -50.25 88.47 26.08
CA ALA A 368 -50.84 88.09 27.37
C ALA A 368 -52.08 88.90 27.79
N CYS A 369 -52.37 90.01 27.11
CA CYS A 369 -53.51 90.89 27.40
C CYS A 369 -54.83 90.47 26.70
N TYR A 370 -54.84 89.40 25.89
CA TYR A 370 -56.05 88.91 25.20
C TYR A 370 -56.48 87.49 25.69
N PRO A 371 -57.52 87.39 26.54
CA PRO A 371 -57.92 86.11 27.16
C PRO A 371 -58.29 84.97 26.20
N PRO A 372 -59.02 85.18 25.08
CA PRO A 372 -59.38 84.09 24.17
C PRO A 372 -58.16 83.38 23.57
N PHE A 373 -57.06 84.11 23.35
CA PHE A 373 -55.80 83.53 22.88
C PHE A 373 -55.16 82.63 23.95
N VAL A 374 -55.22 83.01 25.23
CA VAL A 374 -54.66 82.22 26.34
C VAL A 374 -55.39 80.89 26.50
N ASP A 375 -56.72 80.87 26.32
CA ASP A 375 -57.54 79.65 26.41
C ASP A 375 -57.33 78.72 25.20
N GLU A 376 -57.22 79.28 24.00
CA GLU A 376 -56.97 78.50 22.77
C GLU A 376 -55.55 77.90 22.78
N ALA A 377 -54.54 78.70 23.14
CA ALA A 377 -53.17 78.25 23.33
C ALA A 377 -53.06 77.13 24.37
N ARG A 378 -53.76 77.27 25.50
CA ARG A 378 -53.83 76.24 26.55
C ARG A 378 -54.35 74.91 26.02
N ALA A 379 -55.44 74.93 25.25
CA ALA A 379 -56.07 73.72 24.72
C ALA A 379 -55.19 73.04 23.66
N GLU A 380 -54.59 73.81 22.75
CA GLU A 380 -53.69 73.28 21.72
C GLU A 380 -52.42 72.69 22.34
N LEU A 381 -51.79 73.38 23.30
CA LEU A 381 -50.58 72.90 23.98
C LEU A 381 -50.81 71.60 24.75
N LEU A 382 -51.94 71.48 25.47
CA LEU A 382 -52.28 70.26 26.20
C LEU A 382 -52.53 69.07 25.26
N THR A 383 -53.12 69.34 24.10
CA THR A 383 -53.37 68.32 23.07
C THR A 383 -52.05 67.86 22.46
N ALA A 384 -51.19 68.79 22.01
CA ALA A 384 -49.88 68.48 21.44
C ALA A 384 -48.97 67.73 22.43
N ALA A 385 -48.98 68.12 23.72
CA ALA A 385 -48.22 67.42 24.75
C ALA A 385 -48.71 65.97 24.96
N SER A 386 -50.02 65.75 24.97
CA SER A 386 -50.61 64.41 25.14
C SER A 386 -50.36 63.53 23.91
N GLU A 387 -50.48 64.09 22.70
CA GLU A 387 -50.12 63.39 21.46
C GLU A 387 -48.63 63.00 21.45
N ARG A 388 -47.75 63.85 21.99
CA ARG A 388 -46.33 63.53 22.07
C ARG A 388 -46.02 62.43 23.09
N GLU A 389 -46.64 62.47 24.27
CA GLU A 389 -46.53 61.40 25.27
C GLU A 389 -46.96 60.04 24.67
N ALA A 390 -48.06 60.02 23.91
CA ALA A 390 -48.50 58.82 23.20
C ALA A 390 -47.49 58.35 22.12
N GLN A 391 -46.88 59.28 21.37
CA GLN A 391 -45.82 58.94 20.40
C GLN A 391 -44.57 58.38 21.08
N ILE A 392 -44.22 58.87 22.28
CA ILE A 392 -43.12 58.34 23.09
C ILE A 392 -43.44 56.90 23.53
N ASP A 393 -44.66 56.62 23.98
CA ASP A 393 -45.10 55.28 24.37
C ASP A 393 -45.12 54.29 23.19
N ASP A 394 -45.62 54.73 22.02
CA ASP A 394 -45.65 53.93 20.80
C ASP A 394 -44.23 53.58 20.35
N LEU A 395 -43.29 54.54 20.39
CA LEU A 395 -41.90 54.31 20.05
C LEU A 395 -41.25 53.29 21.00
N ALA A 396 -41.43 53.46 22.31
CA ALA A 396 -40.89 52.54 23.31
C ALA A 396 -41.46 51.11 23.14
N THR A 397 -42.77 50.99 22.91
CA THR A 397 -43.45 49.70 22.70
C THR A 397 -43.00 49.01 21.40
N GLN A 398 -42.91 49.76 20.30
CA GLN A 398 -42.42 49.23 19.02
C GLN A 398 -40.96 48.80 19.13
N PHE A 399 -40.11 49.58 19.79
CA PHE A 399 -38.71 49.24 19.99
C PHE A 399 -38.56 47.96 20.81
N LEU A 400 -39.23 47.85 21.97
CA LEU A 400 -39.19 46.65 22.80
C LEU A 400 -39.72 45.42 22.08
N SER A 401 -40.78 45.55 21.28
CA SER A 401 -41.30 44.46 20.44
C SER A 401 -40.29 44.03 19.37
N SER A 402 -39.63 44.99 18.72
CA SER A 402 -38.59 44.70 17.72
C SER A 402 -37.35 44.04 18.34
N LEU A 403 -36.98 44.43 19.56
CA LEU A 403 -35.90 43.79 20.31
C LEU A 403 -36.28 42.37 20.69
N ASP A 404 -37.48 42.12 21.22
CA ASP A 404 -37.92 40.76 21.57
C ASP A 404 -37.96 39.83 20.35
N GLN A 405 -38.45 40.33 19.20
CA GLN A 405 -38.41 39.58 17.94
C GLN A 405 -36.97 39.28 17.51
N THR A 406 -36.07 40.27 17.57
CA THR A 406 -34.65 40.10 17.24
C THR A 406 -33.97 39.08 18.17
N THR A 407 -34.29 39.11 19.47
CA THR A 407 -33.83 38.11 20.43
C THR A 407 -34.35 36.71 20.06
N GLY A 408 -35.62 36.57 19.68
CA GLY A 408 -36.19 35.29 19.24
C GLY A 408 -35.52 34.73 17.97
N ASP A 409 -35.21 35.58 17.00
CA ASP A 409 -34.50 35.20 15.78
C ASP A 409 -33.04 34.80 16.09
N ALA A 410 -32.38 35.52 17.00
CA ALA A 410 -31.04 35.20 17.47
C ALA A 410 -31.01 33.86 18.24
N GLU A 411 -31.99 33.60 19.11
CA GLU A 411 -32.14 32.32 19.81
C GLU A 411 -32.35 31.16 18.84
N THR A 412 -33.14 31.37 17.79
CA THR A 412 -33.35 30.37 16.74
C THR A 412 -32.05 30.06 16.00
N THR A 413 -31.31 31.09 15.60
CA THR A 413 -30.02 30.94 14.93
C THR A 413 -29.00 30.21 15.82
N LEU A 414 -28.97 30.54 17.12
CA LEU A 414 -28.13 29.88 18.12
C LEU A 414 -28.51 28.41 18.29
N ASN A 415 -29.81 28.09 18.31
CA ASN A 415 -30.31 26.73 18.40
C ASN A 415 -29.88 25.90 17.18
N ASP A 416 -30.10 26.42 15.97
CA ASP A 416 -29.74 25.74 14.72
C ASP A 416 -28.24 25.49 14.65
N HIS A 417 -27.43 26.47 15.05
CA HIS A 417 -25.98 26.34 15.10
C HIS A 417 -25.54 25.25 16.09
N ALA A 418 -26.11 25.24 17.31
CA ALA A 418 -25.80 24.23 18.30
C ALA A 418 -26.24 22.82 17.86
N GLU A 419 -27.39 22.69 17.19
CA GLU A 419 -27.91 21.41 16.71
C GLU A 419 -27.08 20.84 15.55
N ALA A 420 -26.57 21.70 14.68
CA ALA A 420 -25.60 21.31 13.65
C ALA A 420 -24.30 20.78 14.27
N LEU A 421 -23.78 21.43 15.33
CA LEU A 421 -22.59 20.97 16.06
C LEU A 421 -22.84 19.62 16.76
N ILE A 422 -23.98 19.47 17.42
CA ILE A 422 -24.39 18.21 18.08
C ILE A 422 -24.49 17.08 17.06
N SER A 423 -25.14 17.33 15.92
CA SER A 423 -25.30 16.31 14.88
C SER A 423 -23.95 15.91 14.27
N GLY A 424 -23.09 16.89 14.00
CA GLY A 424 -21.75 16.66 13.47
C GLY A 424 -20.88 15.81 14.41
N VAL A 425 -20.90 16.08 15.71
CA VAL A 425 -20.11 15.29 16.68
C VAL A 425 -20.66 13.88 16.88
N GLN A 426 -21.98 13.72 16.89
CA GLN A 426 -22.61 12.39 16.94
C GLN A 426 -22.26 11.56 15.72
N GLN A 427 -22.27 12.18 14.54
CA GLN A 427 -21.84 11.53 13.31
C GLN A 427 -20.36 11.16 13.35
N ALA A 428 -19.46 12.04 13.80
CA ALA A 428 -18.04 11.72 13.95
C ALA A 428 -17.80 10.52 14.90
N GLY A 429 -18.56 10.42 15.99
CA GLY A 429 -18.52 9.26 16.89
C GLY A 429 -18.98 7.96 16.22
N ASN A 430 -20.04 8.02 15.40
CA ASN A 430 -20.56 6.86 14.67
C ASN A 430 -19.65 6.43 13.51
N ASP A 431 -19.08 7.39 12.79
CA ASP A 431 -18.23 7.15 11.61
C ASP A 431 -16.90 6.48 12.00
N PHE A 432 -16.46 6.61 13.27
CA PHE A 432 -15.31 5.87 13.80
C PHE A 432 -15.48 4.34 13.71
N GLY A 433 -16.71 3.82 13.73
CA GLY A 433 -16.97 2.39 13.64
C GLY A 433 -16.53 1.77 12.31
N GLY A 434 -16.55 2.53 11.20
CA GLY A 434 -16.18 2.04 9.86
C GLY A 434 -14.71 1.63 9.75
N PRO A 435 -13.75 2.55 9.97
CA PRO A 435 -12.32 2.25 9.94
C PRO A 435 -11.90 1.15 10.93
N ILE A 436 -12.49 1.12 12.13
CA ILE A 436 -12.19 0.10 13.13
C ILE A 436 -12.64 -1.29 12.67
N ASN A 437 -13.83 -1.39 12.06
CA ASN A 437 -14.30 -2.66 11.52
C ASN A 437 -13.41 -3.16 10.37
N GLU A 438 -12.88 -2.26 9.54
CA GLU A 438 -11.90 -2.61 8.51
C GLU A 438 -10.59 -3.13 9.11
N ILE A 439 -10.03 -2.46 10.13
CA ILE A 439 -8.85 -2.94 10.86
C ILE A 439 -9.11 -4.35 11.42
N MET A 440 -10.28 -4.57 12.02
CA MET A 440 -10.65 -5.89 12.56
C MET A 440 -10.70 -6.98 11.48
N GLN A 441 -11.34 -6.69 10.33
CA GLN A 441 -11.47 -7.65 9.23
C GLN A 441 -10.11 -7.98 8.61
N ASN A 442 -9.28 -6.97 8.36
CA ASN A 442 -7.93 -7.16 7.84
C ASN A 442 -7.07 -7.94 8.83
N THR A 443 -7.13 -7.62 10.13
CA THR A 443 -6.39 -8.36 11.17
C THR A 443 -6.85 -9.82 11.25
N ALA A 444 -8.15 -10.08 11.16
CA ALA A 444 -8.68 -11.44 11.16
C ALA A 444 -8.17 -12.23 9.94
N GLN A 445 -8.13 -11.62 8.76
CA GLN A 445 -7.59 -12.24 7.55
C GLN A 445 -6.09 -12.49 7.66
N GLU A 446 -5.30 -11.53 8.16
CA GLU A 446 -3.85 -11.70 8.34
C GLU A 446 -3.53 -12.83 9.33
N MET A 447 -4.28 -12.94 10.44
CA MET A 447 -4.13 -14.05 11.38
C MET A 447 -4.51 -15.39 10.74
N HIS A 448 -5.58 -15.43 9.95
CA HIS A 448 -6.00 -16.63 9.23
C HIS A 448 -4.93 -17.10 8.24
N ASP A 449 -4.38 -16.18 7.44
CA ASP A 449 -3.35 -16.48 6.45
C ASP A 449 -2.04 -16.94 7.12
N ALA A 450 -1.66 -16.31 8.24
CA ALA A 450 -0.50 -16.72 9.03
C ALA A 450 -0.66 -18.11 9.65
N ALA A 451 -1.87 -18.44 10.14
CA ALA A 451 -2.20 -19.77 10.66
C ALA A 451 -2.14 -20.84 9.55
N ASP A 452 -2.67 -20.54 8.36
CA ASP A 452 -2.62 -21.44 7.20
C ASP A 452 -1.20 -21.68 6.70
N GLU A 453 -0.38 -20.63 6.64
CA GLU A 453 1.02 -20.76 6.24
C GLU A 453 1.83 -21.56 7.28
N GLY A 454 1.54 -21.35 8.58
CA GLY A 454 2.09 -22.18 9.65
C GLY A 454 1.73 -23.65 9.51
N ALA A 455 0.46 -23.96 9.21
CA ALA A 455 0.00 -25.33 8.96
C ALA A 455 0.71 -25.98 7.76
N ARG A 456 0.87 -25.25 6.65
CA ARG A 456 1.63 -25.73 5.47
C ARG A 456 3.10 -25.97 5.81
N SER A 457 3.73 -25.06 6.55
CA SER A 457 5.13 -25.19 6.96
C SER A 457 5.38 -26.44 7.80
N MET A 458 4.45 -26.79 8.70
CA MET A 458 4.50 -28.03 9.46
C MET A 458 4.33 -29.27 8.56
N ALA A 459 3.39 -29.23 7.60
CA ALA A 459 3.17 -30.33 6.66
C ALA A 459 4.39 -30.64 5.77
N VAL A 460 5.12 -29.62 5.35
CA VAL A 460 6.35 -29.77 4.54
C VAL A 460 7.41 -30.61 5.28
N VAL A 461 7.52 -30.48 6.61
CA VAL A 461 8.50 -31.24 7.42
C VAL A 461 8.26 -32.74 7.29
N THR A 462 7.03 -33.20 7.50
CA THR A 462 6.70 -34.63 7.39
C THR A 462 6.84 -35.15 5.95
N ASP A 463 6.49 -34.34 4.94
CA ASP A 463 6.67 -34.73 3.53
C ASP A 463 8.14 -34.85 3.13
N GLU A 464 9.01 -34.04 3.73
CA GLU A 464 10.46 -34.14 3.55
C GLU A 464 11.04 -35.40 4.21
N VAL A 465 10.65 -35.68 5.46
CA VAL A 465 11.02 -36.92 6.15
C VAL A 465 10.54 -38.15 5.39
N GLY A 466 9.28 -38.17 4.92
CA GLY A 466 8.74 -39.27 4.14
C GLY A 466 9.57 -39.56 2.88
N ARG A 467 9.98 -38.50 2.15
CA ARG A 467 10.84 -38.62 0.96
C ARG A 467 12.26 -39.06 1.31
N GLU A 468 12.83 -38.60 2.42
CA GLU A 468 14.15 -39.03 2.87
C GLU A 468 14.16 -40.52 3.22
N LEU A 469 13.16 -40.97 3.98
CA LEU A 469 13.02 -42.38 4.33
C LEU A 469 12.79 -43.25 3.10
N ASP A 470 12.00 -42.81 2.12
CA ASP A 470 11.83 -43.54 0.86
C ASP A 470 13.15 -43.75 0.11
N ARG A 471 14.05 -42.76 0.11
CA ARG A 471 15.40 -42.92 -0.47
C ARG A 471 16.24 -43.92 0.30
N VAL A 472 16.19 -43.90 1.63
CA VAL A 472 16.90 -44.88 2.47
C VAL A 472 16.40 -46.30 2.21
N ILE A 473 15.08 -46.49 2.09
CA ILE A 473 14.47 -47.79 1.76
C ILE A 473 14.92 -48.26 0.37
N GLN A 474 14.90 -47.38 -0.62
CA GLN A 474 15.30 -47.72 -1.99
C GLN A 474 16.78 -48.10 -2.10
N ASP A 475 17.67 -47.39 -1.40
CA ASP A 475 19.09 -47.72 -1.32
C ASP A 475 19.31 -49.08 -0.64
N LEU A 476 18.62 -49.31 0.48
CA LEU A 476 18.69 -50.57 1.21
C LEU A 476 18.21 -51.75 0.35
N ASP A 477 17.08 -51.61 -0.34
CA ASP A 477 16.52 -52.63 -1.23
C ASP A 477 17.49 -52.97 -2.37
N SER A 478 18.13 -51.95 -2.96
CA SER A 478 19.14 -52.13 -4.01
C SER A 478 20.37 -52.89 -3.49
N ARG A 479 20.84 -52.57 -2.27
CA ARG A 479 21.95 -53.29 -1.62
C ARG A 479 21.58 -54.74 -1.29
N TRP A 480 20.34 -55.01 -0.90
CA TRP A 480 19.87 -56.37 -0.67
C TRP A 480 19.75 -57.18 -1.96
N ASP A 481 19.31 -56.57 -3.06
CA ASP A 481 19.29 -57.23 -4.37
C ASP A 481 20.68 -57.60 -4.86
N GLU A 482 21.65 -56.71 -4.69
CA GLU A 482 23.06 -56.98 -5.01
C GLU A 482 23.59 -58.17 -4.20
N ARG A 483 23.40 -58.14 -2.86
CA ARG A 483 23.81 -59.25 -1.98
C ARG A 483 23.11 -60.56 -2.31
N LEU A 484 21.80 -60.53 -2.57
CA LEU A 484 21.04 -61.73 -2.93
C LEU A 484 21.55 -62.35 -4.24
N SER A 485 21.82 -61.51 -5.25
CA SER A 485 22.37 -61.93 -6.53
C SER A 485 23.79 -62.51 -6.38
N GLU A 486 24.65 -61.84 -5.63
CA GLU A 486 26.01 -62.30 -5.33
C GLU A 486 26.00 -63.65 -4.60
N HIS A 487 25.22 -63.77 -3.52
CA HIS A 487 25.13 -65.03 -2.78
C HIS A 487 24.51 -66.15 -3.60
N THR A 488 23.48 -65.87 -4.41
CA THR A 488 22.89 -66.90 -5.30
C THR A 488 23.92 -67.42 -6.30
N ARG A 489 24.80 -66.55 -6.81
CA ARG A 489 25.93 -66.94 -7.67
C ARG A 489 26.94 -67.78 -6.90
N GLU A 490 27.32 -67.40 -5.68
CA GLU A 490 28.23 -68.16 -4.82
C GLU A 490 27.69 -69.57 -4.51
N LEU A 491 26.40 -69.68 -4.14
CA LEU A 491 25.74 -70.96 -3.90
C LEU A 491 25.76 -71.85 -5.15
N ARG A 492 25.51 -71.26 -6.33
CA ARG A 492 25.58 -71.98 -7.61
C ARG A 492 26.99 -72.46 -7.91
N GLU A 493 27.99 -71.61 -7.73
CA GLU A 493 29.41 -71.94 -7.94
C GLU A 493 29.86 -73.05 -6.98
N GLU A 494 29.42 -73.02 -5.72
CA GLU A 494 29.70 -74.09 -4.73
C GLU A 494 29.13 -75.44 -5.17
N VAL A 495 27.87 -75.47 -5.63
CA VAL A 495 27.25 -76.68 -6.18
C VAL A 495 27.92 -77.13 -7.48
N ASP A 496 28.24 -76.21 -8.39
CA ASP A 496 28.90 -76.52 -9.67
C ASP A 496 30.28 -77.14 -9.44
N ASN A 497 31.06 -76.59 -8.51
CA ASN A 497 32.37 -77.10 -8.15
C ASN A 497 32.27 -78.49 -7.50
N ALA A 498 31.34 -78.69 -6.57
CA ALA A 498 31.11 -79.99 -5.94
C ALA A 498 30.71 -81.06 -6.96
N LEU A 499 29.75 -80.77 -7.85
CA LEU A 499 29.34 -81.71 -8.90
C LEU A 499 30.46 -82.00 -9.90
N ALA A 500 31.34 -81.03 -10.17
CA ALA A 500 32.52 -81.23 -11.00
C ALA A 500 33.61 -82.06 -10.29
N ASP A 501 33.76 -81.91 -8.97
CA ASP A 501 34.62 -82.77 -8.14
C ASP A 501 34.10 -84.21 -8.14
N GLU A 502 32.78 -84.40 -7.98
CA GLU A 502 32.13 -85.70 -8.06
C GLU A 502 32.26 -86.34 -9.46
N ASP A 503 32.11 -85.57 -10.55
CA ASP A 503 32.35 -86.06 -11.91
C ASP A 503 33.81 -86.52 -12.10
N ARG A 504 34.76 -85.82 -11.47
CA ARG A 504 36.17 -86.23 -11.46
C ARG A 504 36.37 -87.49 -10.64
N ALA A 505 35.68 -87.65 -9.50
CA ALA A 505 35.71 -88.87 -8.70
C ALA A 505 35.12 -90.08 -9.44
N VAL A 506 33.99 -89.94 -10.15
CA VAL A 506 33.40 -91.01 -10.97
C VAL A 506 34.28 -91.40 -12.16
N ARG A 507 34.94 -90.42 -12.81
CA ARG A 507 35.92 -90.71 -13.87
C ARG A 507 37.16 -91.41 -13.30
N GLY A 508 37.70 -90.88 -12.21
CA GLY A 508 38.81 -91.48 -11.48
C GLY A 508 38.51 -92.91 -11.03
N PHE A 509 37.28 -93.18 -10.58
CA PHE A 509 36.81 -94.52 -10.26
C PHE A 509 36.82 -95.47 -11.47
N SER A 510 36.39 -95.02 -12.65
CA SER A 510 36.49 -95.81 -13.88
C SER A 510 37.95 -96.15 -14.21
N ASP A 511 38.84 -95.14 -14.12
CA ASP A 511 40.26 -95.28 -14.43
C ASP A 511 40.97 -96.16 -13.38
N GLU A 512 40.59 -96.04 -12.11
CA GLU A 512 41.14 -96.81 -10.99
C GLU A 512 40.68 -98.26 -11.00
N ILE A 513 39.43 -98.54 -11.43
CA ILE A 513 38.99 -99.91 -11.72
C ILE A 513 39.85 -100.49 -12.86
N ASP A 514 40.08 -99.74 -13.94
CA ASP A 514 40.90 -100.23 -15.06
C ASP A 514 42.34 -100.54 -14.61
N VAL A 515 42.96 -99.62 -13.85
CA VAL A 515 44.29 -99.83 -13.29
C VAL A 515 44.33 -100.97 -12.27
N SER A 516 43.30 -101.13 -11.44
CA SER A 516 43.24 -102.18 -10.42
C SER A 516 42.96 -103.56 -11.02
N VAL A 517 42.15 -103.62 -12.09
CA VAL A 517 41.90 -104.85 -12.84
C VAL A 517 43.13 -105.26 -13.64
N ASP A 518 43.83 -104.32 -14.28
CA ASP A 518 45.11 -104.58 -14.95
C ASP A 518 46.18 -105.05 -13.93
N ARG A 519 46.18 -104.50 -12.72
CA ARG A 519 47.07 -104.89 -11.61
C ARG A 519 46.76 -106.28 -11.01
N ILE A 520 45.55 -106.81 -11.18
CA ILE A 520 45.18 -108.19 -10.78
C ILE A 520 45.60 -109.21 -11.87
N VAL A 521 45.77 -108.75 -13.11
CA VAL A 521 46.17 -109.56 -14.28
C VAL A 521 47.70 -109.71 -14.41
N GLU A 522 48.50 -108.79 -13.88
CA GLU A 522 49.97 -108.86 -13.88
C GLU A 522 50.57 -108.66 -12.47
N GLU A 523 51.18 -109.71 -11.90
CA GLU A 523 51.86 -109.63 -10.60
C GLU A 523 53.38 -109.41 -10.76
N SER A 524 53.92 -108.30 -10.23
CA SER A 524 54.87 -108.28 -9.09
C SER A 524 55.54 -106.91 -8.85
N GLY A 525 55.51 -106.44 -7.59
CA GLY A 525 56.43 -105.42 -7.02
C GLY A 525 55.84 -104.03 -6.77
N PHE A 526 55.30 -103.72 -5.58
CA PHE A 526 56.02 -103.19 -4.40
C PHE A 526 56.14 -101.64 -4.37
N PHE A 527 55.16 -101.02 -3.69
CA PHE A 527 55.08 -99.69 -3.05
C PHE A 527 56.29 -98.72 -3.13
N ASP A 528 56.08 -97.51 -3.67
CA ASP A 528 56.30 -96.24 -2.94
C ASP A 528 55.85 -95.00 -3.74
N SER A 529 55.29 -94.01 -3.06
CA SER A 529 54.73 -92.76 -3.61
C SER A 529 53.23 -92.77 -3.99
N LEU A 530 52.47 -93.55 -3.22
CA LEU A 530 51.11 -93.22 -2.76
C LEU A 530 51.11 -92.00 -1.78
N TRP A 531 52.09 -91.07 -1.85
CA TRP A 531 52.23 -90.00 -0.83
C TRP A 531 52.63 -88.59 -1.32
N ASN A 532 53.20 -88.40 -2.51
CA ASN A 532 53.57 -87.05 -3.00
C ASN A 532 52.49 -86.34 -3.85
N PHE A 533 51.30 -86.90 -3.99
CA PHE A 533 50.20 -86.27 -4.73
C PHE A 533 49.23 -85.49 -3.83
N CYS A 534 49.11 -85.85 -2.55
CA CYS A 534 48.17 -85.21 -1.61
C CYS A 534 48.76 -84.01 -0.83
N ALA A 535 50.05 -83.71 -0.95
CA ALA A 535 50.70 -82.63 -0.18
C ALA A 535 50.94 -81.32 -0.97
N GLY A 536 50.77 -81.30 -2.31
CA GLY A 536 51.08 -80.13 -3.15
C GLY A 536 49.86 -79.41 -3.77
N LEU A 537 48.64 -79.90 -3.55
CA LEU A 537 47.44 -79.37 -4.23
C LEU A 537 46.78 -78.17 -3.50
N VAL A 538 47.19 -77.89 -2.26
CA VAL A 538 46.57 -76.85 -1.40
C VAL A 538 47.33 -75.51 -1.40
N GLU A 539 48.55 -75.45 -1.94
CA GLU A 539 49.37 -74.21 -1.91
C GLU A 539 49.37 -73.40 -3.24
N GLY A 540 48.76 -73.93 -4.31
CA GLY A 540 48.82 -73.35 -5.65
C GLY A 540 47.65 -72.46 -6.09
N ILE A 541 46.49 -72.54 -5.43
CA ILE A 541 45.26 -71.89 -5.94
C ILE A 541 45.12 -70.44 -5.47
N TRP A 542 45.87 -70.00 -4.44
CA TRP A 542 45.85 -68.61 -3.98
C TRP A 542 46.73 -67.65 -4.83
N ASN A 543 47.74 -68.15 -5.54
CA ASN A 543 48.65 -67.30 -6.34
C ASN A 543 48.13 -66.99 -7.76
N GLY A 544 46.98 -67.54 -8.16
CA GLY A 544 46.30 -67.20 -9.42
C GLY A 544 45.38 -65.96 -9.31
N LEU A 545 44.98 -65.58 -8.10
CA LEU A 545 43.99 -64.51 -7.89
C LEU A 545 44.60 -63.09 -7.89
N VAL A 546 45.94 -62.96 -7.83
CA VAL A 546 46.64 -61.67 -7.75
C VAL A 546 47.15 -61.16 -9.12
N GLY A 547 47.07 -61.98 -10.17
CA GLY A 547 47.54 -61.62 -11.53
C GLY A 547 46.51 -60.94 -12.43
N LEU A 548 45.21 -61.06 -12.13
CA LEU A 548 44.14 -60.61 -13.04
C LEU A 548 43.57 -59.22 -12.71
N LEU A 549 43.84 -58.69 -11.50
CA LEU A 549 43.33 -57.39 -11.05
C LEU A 549 44.29 -56.19 -11.27
N LYS A 550 45.39 -56.38 -12.02
CA LYS A 550 46.36 -55.31 -12.31
C LYS A 550 46.41 -54.87 -13.78
N GLY A 551 45.67 -55.52 -14.66
CA GLY A 551 45.63 -55.23 -16.11
C GLY A 551 44.45 -54.37 -16.58
N ILE A 552 43.40 -54.22 -15.77
CA ILE A 552 42.18 -53.49 -16.15
C ILE A 552 42.10 -52.11 -15.46
N TRP A 553 43.07 -51.82 -14.59
CA TRP A 553 43.20 -50.53 -13.90
C TRP A 553 43.80 -49.40 -14.77
N ASP A 554 44.49 -49.66 -15.88
CA ASP A 554 45.34 -48.64 -16.51
C ASP A 554 44.84 -48.02 -17.84
N ALA A 555 43.58 -48.23 -18.24
CA ALA A 555 43.11 -47.73 -19.55
C ALA A 555 41.89 -46.78 -19.51
N ILE A 556 41.44 -46.33 -18.34
CA ILE A 556 40.30 -45.38 -18.21
C ILE A 556 40.70 -44.14 -17.39
N ARG A 557 41.72 -43.42 -17.90
CA ARG A 557 42.05 -42.01 -17.64
C ARG A 557 42.83 -41.57 -18.89
N THR A 558 42.34 -40.76 -19.83
CA THR A 558 42.13 -39.29 -19.76
C THR A 558 41.68 -38.78 -21.18
N PRO A 559 41.42 -37.47 -21.45
CA PRO A 559 40.13 -37.01 -21.99
C PRO A 559 40.24 -36.05 -23.19
N LEU A 560 39.92 -36.47 -24.42
CA LEU A 560 39.94 -35.53 -25.56
C LEU A 560 38.99 -35.83 -26.74
N PHE A 561 38.02 -36.74 -26.61
CA PHE A 561 37.11 -37.06 -27.74
C PHE A 561 35.63 -36.69 -27.53
N TRP A 562 35.31 -35.96 -26.45
CA TRP A 562 33.97 -35.43 -26.20
C TRP A 562 33.62 -34.13 -26.95
N ILE A 563 34.38 -33.73 -27.97
CA ILE A 563 34.07 -32.52 -28.76
C ILE A 563 33.46 -32.84 -30.15
N ALA A 564 33.40 -34.11 -30.56
CA ALA A 564 32.79 -34.52 -31.84
C ALA A 564 31.33 -35.03 -31.72
N VAL A 565 30.79 -35.18 -30.50
CA VAL A 565 29.42 -35.66 -30.24
C VAL A 565 28.33 -34.60 -30.45
N ALA A 566 28.59 -33.30 -30.31
CA ALA A 566 27.47 -32.37 -30.09
C ALA A 566 26.79 -31.80 -31.36
N ILE A 567 27.46 -31.77 -32.52
CA ILE A 567 26.99 -30.97 -33.67
C ILE A 567 26.15 -31.77 -34.69
N VAL A 568 26.24 -33.10 -34.71
CA VAL A 568 25.57 -33.94 -35.74
C VAL A 568 24.18 -34.43 -35.32
N VAL A 569 23.84 -34.41 -34.02
CA VAL A 569 22.58 -34.98 -33.51
C VAL A 569 21.41 -33.99 -33.58
N VAL A 570 21.67 -32.67 -33.53
CA VAL A 570 20.63 -31.62 -33.53
C VAL A 570 19.93 -31.45 -34.91
N ILE A 571 20.59 -31.85 -36.00
CA ILE A 571 20.05 -31.69 -37.36
C ILE A 571 19.15 -32.88 -37.76
N ILE A 572 19.26 -34.03 -37.07
CA ILE A 572 18.52 -35.25 -37.41
C ILE A 572 17.17 -35.36 -36.68
N ALA A 573 17.01 -34.69 -35.52
CA ALA A 573 15.76 -34.77 -34.76
C ALA A 573 14.61 -33.90 -35.35
N ILE A 574 14.93 -32.82 -36.06
CA ILE A 574 13.93 -31.93 -36.68
C ILE A 574 13.27 -32.58 -37.92
N ALA A 575 13.88 -33.64 -38.48
CA ALA A 575 13.40 -34.32 -39.68
C ALA A 575 12.38 -35.46 -39.42
N VAL A 576 12.13 -35.86 -38.16
CA VAL A 576 11.41 -37.13 -37.87
C VAL A 576 9.95 -36.98 -37.40
N ILE A 577 9.49 -35.84 -36.89
CA ILE A 577 8.11 -35.75 -36.32
C ILE A 577 7.06 -35.16 -37.29
N VAL A 578 7.48 -34.71 -38.47
CA VAL A 578 6.55 -34.33 -39.56
C VAL A 578 5.91 -35.56 -40.27
N LEU A 579 6.25 -36.82 -39.93
CA LEU A 579 5.91 -37.95 -40.84
C LEU A 579 5.13 -39.14 -40.25
N VAL A 580 4.51 -39.04 -39.08
CA VAL A 580 3.57 -40.08 -38.56
C VAL A 580 2.20 -39.41 -38.30
N ILE A 581 1.28 -39.32 -39.27
CA ILE A 581 0.32 -40.36 -39.73
C ILE A 581 -0.49 -40.94 -38.55
N LYS A 582 -1.83 -41.02 -38.53
CA LYS A 582 -3.02 -40.41 -39.15
C LYS A 582 -4.22 -41.12 -38.48
N GLY A 583 -5.37 -40.43 -38.34
CA GLY A 583 -6.68 -41.04 -38.03
C GLY A 583 -7.63 -39.99 -37.41
N ALA A 584 -8.39 -39.19 -38.16
CA ALA A 584 -9.63 -39.50 -38.90
C ALA A 584 -10.86 -39.78 -38.01
N ALA A 585 -11.57 -38.71 -37.61
CA ALA A 585 -13.04 -38.62 -37.63
C ALA A 585 -13.47 -37.16 -37.44
N VAL A 586 -13.65 -36.47 -38.56
CA VAL A 586 -14.41 -35.23 -38.72
C VAL A 586 -15.89 -35.63 -38.87
N LEU A 587 -16.81 -34.82 -38.34
CA LEU A 587 -18.23 -34.65 -38.71
C LEU A 587 -19.20 -34.75 -37.53
N ALA A 588 -19.37 -33.61 -36.85
CA ALA A 588 -20.70 -33.16 -36.41
C ALA A 588 -20.67 -31.65 -36.09
N ALA A 589 -20.44 -30.80 -37.09
CA ALA A 589 -21.00 -29.44 -37.21
C ALA A 589 -20.35 -28.65 -38.36
N ILE A 590 -20.47 -29.19 -39.58
CA ILE A 590 -20.69 -28.35 -40.77
C ILE A 590 -22.17 -27.99 -40.70
N GLY A 591 -22.48 -26.74 -40.38
CA GLY A 591 -23.88 -26.37 -40.19
C GLY A 591 -24.15 -24.90 -39.94
N ALA A 592 -23.23 -23.98 -40.28
CA ALA A 592 -23.59 -22.58 -40.41
C ALA A 592 -22.64 -21.85 -41.38
N VAL A 593 -22.97 -21.96 -42.67
CA VAL A 593 -22.96 -20.85 -43.64
C VAL A 593 -21.57 -20.19 -43.86
N LEU A 594 -20.79 -20.57 -44.87
CA LEU A 594 -21.08 -20.34 -46.30
C LEU A 594 -21.77 -18.99 -46.59
N ALA A 595 -21.34 -17.92 -45.92
CA ALA A 595 -21.61 -16.55 -46.35
C ALA A 595 -20.63 -15.57 -45.71
N PHE A 596 -19.35 -15.59 -46.11
CA PHE A 596 -18.57 -14.34 -46.22
C PHE A 596 -17.22 -14.48 -46.94
N VAL A 597 -17.23 -14.98 -48.18
CA VAL A 597 -16.11 -14.84 -49.14
C VAL A 597 -16.07 -13.40 -49.72
N GLY A 598 -16.31 -12.38 -48.88
CA GLY A 598 -16.69 -11.04 -49.36
C GLY A 598 -15.94 -9.84 -48.79
N LYS A 599 -15.07 -9.95 -47.76
CA LYS A 599 -14.48 -8.75 -47.13
C LYS A 599 -13.00 -8.86 -46.69
N VAL A 600 -12.20 -9.69 -47.37
CA VAL A 600 -10.72 -9.72 -47.21
C VAL A 600 -9.99 -9.14 -48.44
N LEU A 601 -10.71 -8.45 -49.34
CA LEU A 601 -10.13 -7.72 -50.49
C LEU A 601 -10.51 -6.22 -50.54
N LEU A 602 -10.96 -5.63 -49.42
CA LEU A 602 -11.48 -4.24 -49.41
C LEU A 602 -10.81 -3.27 -48.40
N VAL A 603 -9.82 -3.71 -47.60
CA VAL A 603 -9.06 -2.79 -46.71
C VAL A 603 -7.58 -2.65 -47.13
N ILE A 604 -7.21 -3.24 -48.26
CA ILE A 604 -6.03 -2.87 -49.07
C ILE A 604 -6.30 -1.57 -49.87
N GLY A 605 -7.55 -1.09 -49.94
CA GLY A 605 -7.97 0.15 -50.62
C GLY A 605 -7.96 1.43 -49.78
N VAL A 606 -7.74 1.36 -48.46
CA VAL A 606 -7.71 2.55 -47.57
C VAL A 606 -6.29 3.11 -47.41
N ILE A 607 -5.28 2.41 -47.96
CA ILE A 607 -3.86 2.81 -48.05
C ILE A 607 -3.53 3.56 -49.36
N VAL A 608 -4.48 3.73 -50.31
CA VAL A 608 -4.20 4.39 -51.61
C VAL A 608 -4.99 5.70 -51.83
N GLY A 609 -6.10 5.94 -51.12
CA GLY A 609 -6.96 7.11 -51.33
C GLY A 609 -6.56 8.39 -50.58
N SER A 610 -5.91 8.27 -49.43
CA SER A 610 -5.51 9.39 -48.57
C SER A 610 -4.16 10.01 -48.97
N ILE A 611 -3.47 9.40 -49.93
CA ILE A 611 -2.18 9.86 -50.50
C ILE A 611 -2.38 10.59 -51.86
N ALA A 612 -3.58 10.54 -52.45
CA ALA A 612 -3.87 11.21 -53.74
C ALA A 612 -4.48 12.63 -53.62
N ALA A 613 -5.11 12.98 -52.48
CA ALA A 613 -5.71 14.31 -52.29
C ALA A 613 -4.65 15.42 -52.04
N LEU A 614 -3.48 15.05 -51.51
CA LEU A 614 -2.30 15.90 -51.39
C LEU A 614 -1.47 16.01 -52.69
N TYR A 615 -1.78 15.22 -53.72
CA TYR A 615 -1.10 15.25 -55.01
C TYR A 615 -1.78 16.16 -56.06
N TYR A 616 -3.10 16.38 -55.95
CA TYR A 616 -3.85 17.24 -56.89
C TYR A 616 -3.99 18.71 -56.46
N LEU A 617 -3.75 19.03 -55.19
CA LEU A 617 -3.47 20.41 -54.73
C LEU A 617 -2.04 20.85 -55.08
N TYR A 618 -1.14 19.87 -55.29
CA TYR A 618 0.23 20.02 -55.78
C TYR A 618 0.31 20.21 -57.31
N LEU A 619 -0.60 19.61 -58.09
CA LEU A 619 -0.71 19.79 -59.55
C LEU A 619 -1.41 21.09 -60.00
N ALA A 620 -2.16 21.75 -59.09
CA ALA A 620 -2.74 23.08 -59.33
C ALA A 620 -1.72 24.22 -59.18
N ILE A 621 -0.53 23.94 -58.65
CA ILE A 621 0.53 24.92 -58.35
C ILE A 621 1.79 24.71 -59.22
N THR A 622 1.91 23.62 -59.99
CA THR A 622 3.23 23.23 -60.57
C THR A 622 3.29 22.95 -62.07
N ARG A 623 2.32 23.33 -62.91
CA ARG A 623 2.55 23.35 -64.37
C ARG A 623 2.18 24.66 -65.08
N PRO A 624 3.08 25.15 -65.97
CA PRO A 624 3.39 26.56 -66.10
C PRO A 624 3.21 27.02 -67.55
N ASP A 625 1.98 27.22 -68.01
CA ASP A 625 1.70 27.66 -69.39
C ASP A 625 0.23 28.07 -69.67
N LEU A 626 -0.43 28.71 -68.70
CA LEU A 626 -1.73 29.37 -68.95
C LEU A 626 -1.75 30.79 -68.40
N THR A 627 -1.80 31.77 -69.28
CA THR A 627 -1.69 33.19 -68.96
C THR A 627 -3.05 33.88 -68.78
N TRP A 628 -3.07 34.64 -67.69
CA TRP A 628 -3.65 35.95 -67.42
C TRP A 628 -4.91 36.40 -68.18
N ARG A 629 -5.87 36.95 -67.42
CA ARG A 629 -7.04 37.73 -67.89
C ARG A 629 -8.31 36.95 -68.30
N GLN A 630 -8.30 35.61 -68.33
CA GLN A 630 -9.51 34.78 -68.63
C GLN A 630 -9.84 33.67 -67.61
N ARG A 631 -9.32 33.77 -66.39
CA ARG A 631 -10.16 33.52 -65.19
C ARG A 631 -10.19 34.73 -64.26
N GLY A 632 -9.66 35.86 -64.73
CA GLY A 632 -10.14 37.13 -64.22
C GLY A 632 -11.61 37.29 -64.58
N GLU A 633 -12.23 38.27 -63.96
CA GLU A 633 -13.27 39.04 -64.66
C GLU A 633 -14.61 38.31 -64.92
N LEU A 634 -14.83 37.18 -64.25
CA LEU A 634 -16.13 36.56 -64.01
C LEU A 634 -16.02 35.87 -62.65
N VAL A 635 -16.49 36.37 -61.53
CA VAL A 635 -17.51 37.40 -61.24
C VAL A 635 -17.20 37.69 -59.75
N GLY A 636 -16.39 38.68 -59.36
CA GLY A 636 -16.55 40.04 -59.81
C GLY A 636 -17.99 40.46 -59.58
N ARG A 637 -18.25 41.23 -58.53
CA ARG A 637 -19.28 42.28 -58.66
C ARG A 637 -20.73 41.80 -58.74
N ALA A 638 -21.09 40.84 -57.88
CA ALA A 638 -22.47 40.59 -57.46
C ALA A 638 -22.39 39.93 -56.06
N ILE A 639 -22.49 40.62 -54.93
CA ILE A 639 -23.33 41.75 -54.61
C ILE A 639 -22.67 42.48 -53.41
N PHE A 640 -21.97 43.57 -53.71
CA PHE A 640 -21.77 44.67 -52.77
C PHE A 640 -22.97 45.64 -52.79
N GLU A 641 -23.95 45.47 -53.68
CA GLU A 641 -24.97 46.51 -53.92
C GLU A 641 -26.35 45.91 -54.11
N ALA A 642 -26.99 45.56 -52.99
CA ALA A 642 -28.43 45.68 -52.85
C ALA A 642 -28.71 46.39 -51.53
N ALA A 643 -28.37 47.69 -51.56
CA ALA A 643 -28.82 48.75 -50.68
C ALA A 643 -28.29 48.70 -49.23
N MET A 644 -27.40 49.57 -48.75
CA MET A 644 -27.28 51.01 -49.04
C MET A 644 -28.60 51.65 -49.45
N ALA A 645 -29.47 51.87 -48.48
CA ALA A 645 -30.57 52.80 -48.62
C ALA A 645 -30.85 53.51 -47.30
N PHE A 646 -30.34 54.74 -47.23
CA PHE A 646 -30.78 55.87 -46.41
C PHE A 646 -30.37 55.88 -44.92
N ALA A 647 -29.31 56.57 -44.49
CA ALA A 647 -28.90 57.99 -44.63
C ALA A 647 -29.72 58.99 -43.79
N GLY A 648 -29.01 59.63 -42.85
CA GLY A 648 -29.27 60.99 -42.33
C GLY A 648 -30.25 61.09 -41.16
N THR A 649 -30.11 61.94 -40.15
CA THR A 649 -29.20 63.06 -39.83
C THR A 649 -29.43 63.44 -38.35
N GLY A 650 -28.49 64.17 -37.74
CA GLY A 650 -28.83 65.31 -36.87
C GLY A 650 -29.21 65.05 -35.40
N ILE A 651 -28.35 65.54 -34.51
CA ILE A 651 -28.52 65.67 -33.06
C ILE A 651 -29.79 66.48 -32.70
N LEU A 652 -30.67 65.90 -31.87
CA LEU A 652 -31.53 66.52 -30.83
C LEU A 652 -32.35 65.37 -30.20
N ALA A 653 -31.97 64.87 -29.02
CA ALA A 653 -32.50 65.27 -27.72
C ALA A 653 -33.58 64.29 -27.20
N ARG A 654 -33.20 63.58 -26.12
CA ARG A 654 -34.06 62.95 -25.10
C ARG A 654 -34.90 61.74 -25.55
N LEU A 655 -34.39 60.54 -25.20
CA LEU A 655 -35.10 59.33 -24.72
C LEU A 655 -34.36 58.04 -25.14
N LYS A 656 -33.34 57.63 -24.36
CA LYS A 656 -32.75 56.28 -24.45
C LYS A 656 -32.44 55.69 -23.06
N VAL A 657 -33.36 55.83 -22.11
CA VAL A 657 -33.28 55.16 -20.80
C VAL A 657 -34.10 53.85 -20.75
N PHE A 658 -34.96 53.52 -21.71
CA PHE A 658 -35.88 52.38 -21.56
C PHE A 658 -35.42 51.02 -22.14
N ALA A 659 -34.30 50.92 -22.86
CA ALA A 659 -33.76 49.61 -23.28
C ALA A 659 -32.97 48.90 -22.15
N GLN A 660 -32.32 49.66 -21.28
CA GLN A 660 -31.70 49.14 -20.06
C GLN A 660 -32.74 48.77 -19.00
N VAL A 661 -33.88 49.47 -18.93
CA VAL A 661 -34.98 49.14 -18.02
C VAL A 661 -35.62 47.79 -18.36
N ALA A 662 -35.74 47.39 -19.62
CA ALA A 662 -36.26 46.06 -19.96
C ALA A 662 -35.30 44.93 -19.55
N ARG A 663 -33.99 45.09 -19.79
CA ARG A 663 -32.96 44.11 -19.38
C ARG A 663 -32.75 44.08 -17.87
N PHE A 664 -32.79 45.24 -17.21
CA PHE A 664 -32.73 45.34 -15.76
C PHE A 664 -34.02 44.85 -15.10
N ARG A 665 -35.20 45.07 -15.68
CA ARG A 665 -36.45 44.47 -15.21
C ARG A 665 -36.44 42.96 -15.38
N ALA A 666 -35.93 42.43 -16.50
CA ALA A 666 -35.72 40.99 -16.67
C ALA A 666 -34.74 40.44 -15.64
N LEU A 667 -33.66 41.17 -15.32
CA LEU A 667 -32.72 40.83 -14.25
C LEU A 667 -33.40 40.85 -12.87
N VAL A 668 -34.13 41.90 -12.52
CA VAL A 668 -34.85 42.02 -11.24
C VAL A 668 -35.91 40.92 -11.11
N THR A 669 -36.64 40.60 -12.17
CA THR A 669 -37.58 39.48 -12.20
C THR A 669 -36.87 38.14 -12.02
N ARG A 670 -35.70 37.95 -12.64
CA ARG A 670 -34.91 36.72 -12.54
C ARG A 670 -34.21 36.56 -11.18
N VAL A 671 -33.82 37.67 -10.56
CA VAL A 671 -33.16 37.74 -9.25
C VAL A 671 -34.17 37.72 -8.09
N GLY A 672 -35.44 38.09 -8.35
CA GLY A 672 -36.51 38.16 -7.33
C GLY A 672 -36.39 39.33 -6.36
N SER A 673 -35.30 40.11 -6.42
CA SER A 673 -35.03 41.24 -5.53
C SER A 673 -34.31 42.38 -6.26
N LEU A 674 -34.88 43.58 -6.16
CA LEU A 674 -34.27 44.79 -6.70
C LEU A 674 -32.93 45.10 -6.03
N VAL A 675 -32.82 44.86 -4.72
CA VAL A 675 -31.60 45.11 -3.94
C VAL A 675 -30.47 44.18 -4.38
N LEU A 676 -30.75 42.89 -4.57
CA LEU A 676 -29.75 41.93 -5.04
C LEU A 676 -29.34 42.21 -6.49
N ALA A 677 -30.29 42.60 -7.35
CA ALA A 677 -29.99 42.97 -8.73
C ALA A 677 -29.08 44.21 -8.82
N ILE A 678 -29.29 45.21 -7.95
CA ILE A 678 -28.41 46.38 -7.85
C ILE A 678 -27.02 45.98 -7.37
N ARG A 679 -26.92 45.13 -6.33
CA ARG A 679 -25.62 44.64 -5.82
C ARG A 679 -24.85 43.85 -6.88
N LEU A 680 -25.53 42.98 -7.64
CA LEU A 680 -24.92 42.22 -8.74
C LEU A 680 -24.39 43.14 -9.84
N VAL A 681 -25.16 44.14 -10.28
CA VAL A 681 -24.73 45.12 -11.30
C VAL A 681 -23.55 45.96 -10.82
N ASN A 682 -23.49 46.29 -9.52
CA ASN A 682 -22.37 47.03 -8.94
C ASN A 682 -21.08 46.19 -8.89
N LYS A 683 -21.19 44.86 -8.69
CA LYS A 683 -20.05 43.93 -8.69
C LYS A 683 -19.59 43.57 -10.11
N VAL A 684 -20.54 43.38 -11.03
CA VAL A 684 -20.29 42.97 -12.42
C VAL A 684 -21.07 43.91 -13.35
N PRO A 685 -20.42 44.92 -13.95
CA PRO A 685 -21.12 45.89 -14.82
C PRO A 685 -21.69 45.29 -16.11
N ASP A 686 -21.25 44.08 -16.49
CA ASP A 686 -21.68 43.38 -17.70
C ASP A 686 -22.92 42.51 -17.45
N LEU A 687 -24.07 42.97 -17.93
CA LEU A 687 -25.36 42.28 -17.78
C LEU A 687 -25.39 40.89 -18.45
N GLU A 688 -24.55 40.63 -19.46
CA GLU A 688 -24.48 39.30 -20.09
C GLU A 688 -23.75 38.31 -19.19
N LYS A 689 -22.67 38.76 -18.51
CA LYS A 689 -21.97 37.94 -17.51
C LYS A 689 -22.84 37.67 -16.28
N ILE A 690 -23.60 38.65 -15.81
CA ILE A 690 -24.58 38.43 -14.72
C ILE A 690 -25.62 37.38 -15.14
N ALA A 691 -26.13 37.45 -16.37
CA ALA A 691 -27.08 36.46 -16.84
C ALA A 691 -26.49 35.03 -16.83
N ARG A 692 -25.23 34.87 -17.31
CA ARG A 692 -24.52 33.58 -17.27
C ARG A 692 -24.28 33.09 -15.84
N LEU A 693 -23.89 33.97 -14.92
CA LEU A 693 -23.75 33.62 -13.49
C LEU A 693 -25.08 33.15 -12.89
N LEU A 694 -26.18 33.82 -13.23
CA LEU A 694 -27.53 33.44 -12.80
C LEU A 694 -28.11 32.23 -13.55
N ASP A 695 -27.48 31.77 -14.64
CA ASP A 695 -27.76 30.48 -15.25
C ASP A 695 -27.10 29.34 -14.46
N LEU A 696 -26.04 29.62 -13.70
CA LEU A 696 -25.26 28.64 -12.94
C LEU A 696 -25.68 28.54 -11.47
N ALA A 697 -26.13 29.64 -10.84
CA ALA A 697 -26.52 29.67 -9.44
C ALA A 697 -27.56 30.76 -9.13
N GLU A 698 -28.22 30.64 -7.97
CA GLU A 698 -29.15 31.66 -7.47
C GLU A 698 -28.43 32.98 -7.13
N ALA A 699 -29.15 34.10 -7.24
CA ALA A 699 -28.57 35.43 -7.11
C ALA A 699 -27.85 35.70 -5.78
N ALA A 700 -28.37 35.17 -4.66
CA ALA A 700 -27.73 35.30 -3.35
C ALA A 700 -26.38 34.56 -3.32
N ASN A 701 -26.32 33.38 -3.94
CA ASN A 701 -25.12 32.57 -4.01
C ASN A 701 -24.08 33.13 -4.99
N VAL A 702 -24.52 33.65 -6.14
CA VAL A 702 -23.65 34.39 -7.06
C VAL A 702 -23.00 35.57 -6.35
N LEU A 703 -23.76 36.31 -5.53
CA LEU A 703 -23.21 37.40 -4.71
C LEU A 703 -22.18 36.89 -3.69
N ARG A 704 -22.46 35.80 -2.97
CA ARG A 704 -21.49 35.20 -2.02
C ARG A 704 -20.18 34.82 -2.71
N VAL A 705 -20.24 34.25 -3.92
CA VAL A 705 -19.03 33.92 -4.70
C VAL A 705 -18.34 35.20 -5.17
N LEU A 706 -19.06 36.18 -5.72
CA LEU A 706 -18.47 37.45 -6.18
C LEU A 706 -17.93 38.36 -5.06
N ASP A 707 -18.34 38.12 -3.81
CA ASP A 707 -17.76 38.79 -2.65
C ASP A 707 -16.35 38.29 -2.35
N LYS A 708 -16.01 37.06 -2.76
CA LYS A 708 -14.68 36.45 -2.60
C LYS A 708 -13.88 36.40 -3.91
N VAL A 709 -14.55 36.24 -5.04
CA VAL A 709 -13.99 36.16 -6.39
C VAL A 709 -14.41 37.40 -7.19
N THR A 710 -13.57 38.43 -7.18
CA THR A 710 -13.89 39.71 -7.82
C THR A 710 -13.91 39.63 -9.35
N ASP A 711 -13.27 38.63 -9.95
CA ASP A 711 -13.31 38.37 -11.39
C ASP A 711 -14.55 37.55 -11.78
N ALA A 712 -15.45 38.20 -12.55
CA ALA A 712 -16.70 37.60 -12.99
C ALA A 712 -16.50 36.39 -13.93
N GLU A 713 -15.46 36.37 -14.77
CA GLU A 713 -15.18 35.22 -15.65
C GLU A 713 -14.68 34.03 -14.83
N LEU A 714 -13.80 34.28 -13.86
CA LEU A 714 -13.34 33.24 -12.95
C LEU A 714 -14.50 32.68 -12.12
N ALA A 715 -15.40 33.54 -11.63
CA ALA A 715 -16.61 33.11 -10.93
C ALA A 715 -17.53 32.24 -11.81
N ILE A 716 -17.68 32.56 -13.11
CA ILE A 716 -18.41 31.74 -14.08
C ILE A 716 -17.75 30.35 -14.21
N VAL A 717 -16.42 30.31 -14.37
CA VAL A 717 -15.68 29.04 -14.50
C VAL A 717 -15.83 28.18 -13.25
N LEU A 718 -15.68 28.78 -12.06
CA LEU A 718 -15.78 28.07 -10.78
C LEU A 718 -17.18 27.53 -10.52
N LEU A 719 -18.23 28.35 -10.73
CA LEU A 719 -19.62 27.93 -10.60
C LEU A 719 -20.02 26.88 -11.67
N GLY A 720 -19.35 26.87 -12.82
CA GLY A 720 -19.57 25.86 -13.85
C GLY A 720 -18.91 24.51 -13.53
N LYS A 721 -17.90 24.48 -12.66
CA LYS A 721 -17.13 23.27 -12.31
C LYS A 721 -17.57 22.65 -10.99
N VAL A 722 -18.01 23.48 -10.04
CA VAL A 722 -18.40 23.04 -8.71
C VAL A 722 -19.92 23.11 -8.55
N ARG A 723 -20.54 21.97 -8.25
CA ARG A 723 -21.99 21.85 -8.16
C ARG A 723 -22.56 22.40 -6.85
N ASP A 724 -21.82 22.26 -5.75
CA ASP A 724 -22.22 22.73 -4.42
C ASP A 724 -21.54 24.06 -4.10
N ILE A 725 -22.35 25.09 -3.86
CA ILE A 725 -21.87 26.46 -3.69
C ILE A 725 -21.17 26.63 -2.34
N ASP A 726 -21.62 25.95 -1.29
CA ASP A 726 -20.98 26.07 0.02
C ASP A 726 -19.62 25.37 0.01
N GLU A 727 -19.51 24.22 -0.68
CA GLU A 727 -18.22 23.57 -0.93
C GLU A 727 -17.29 24.47 -1.78
N LEU A 728 -17.82 25.13 -2.81
CA LEU A 728 -17.03 26.10 -3.60
C LEU A 728 -16.51 27.24 -2.73
N LEU A 729 -17.34 27.79 -1.85
CA LEU A 729 -16.95 28.89 -0.97
C LEU A 729 -15.88 28.45 0.02
N VAL A 730 -15.91 27.22 0.52
CA VAL A 730 -14.84 26.64 1.34
C VAL A 730 -13.52 26.58 0.56
N LEU A 731 -13.54 26.11 -0.69
CA LEU A 731 -12.34 26.06 -1.52
C LEU A 731 -11.78 27.46 -1.81
N VAL A 732 -12.65 28.41 -2.15
CA VAL A 732 -12.27 29.80 -2.40
C VAL A 732 -11.68 30.45 -1.14
N ASP A 733 -12.22 30.17 0.04
CA ASP A 733 -11.70 30.69 1.32
C ASP A 733 -10.32 30.16 1.68
N LYS A 734 -9.89 29.07 1.07
CA LYS A 734 -8.55 28.50 1.24
C LYS A 734 -7.54 29.06 0.23
N CYS A 735 -7.96 29.90 -0.71
CA CYS A 735 -7.06 30.64 -1.57
C CYS A 735 -6.65 31.95 -0.87
N SER A 736 -5.45 31.98 -0.29
CA SER A 736 -4.93 33.16 0.43
C SER A 736 -4.64 34.38 -0.44
N ASP A 737 -4.55 34.19 -1.76
CA ASP A 737 -4.16 35.22 -2.72
C ASP A 737 -4.77 35.01 -4.11
N ALA A 738 -4.73 36.07 -4.93
CA ALA A 738 -5.33 36.10 -6.26
C ALA A 738 -4.67 35.14 -7.27
N ALA A 739 -3.38 34.83 -7.12
CA ALA A 739 -2.69 33.89 -8.02
C ALA A 739 -3.12 32.46 -7.74
N THR A 740 -3.23 32.08 -6.46
CA THR A 740 -3.77 30.78 -6.04
C THR A 740 -5.24 30.63 -6.46
N LEU A 741 -6.04 31.68 -6.29
CA LEU A 741 -7.45 31.69 -6.71
C LEU A 741 -7.61 31.50 -8.23
N ALA A 742 -6.74 32.12 -9.03
CA ALA A 742 -6.77 31.98 -10.49
C ALA A 742 -6.47 30.54 -10.96
N ARG A 743 -5.73 29.75 -10.16
CA ARG A 743 -5.41 28.34 -10.45
C ARG A 743 -6.38 27.33 -9.83
N LEU A 744 -7.35 27.79 -9.03
CA LEU A 744 -8.37 26.93 -8.43
C LEU A 744 -9.15 26.09 -9.47
N PRO A 745 -9.50 26.60 -10.67
CA PRO A 745 -10.13 25.77 -11.70
C PRO A 745 -9.26 24.57 -12.12
N GLU A 746 -7.95 24.75 -12.21
CA GLU A 746 -7.01 23.68 -12.57
C GLU A 746 -6.95 22.62 -11.46
N LEU A 747 -6.96 23.07 -10.20
CA LEU A 747 -7.05 22.18 -9.04
C LEU A 747 -8.32 21.32 -9.09
N ILE A 748 -9.48 21.95 -9.36
CA ILE A 748 -10.79 21.28 -9.45
C ILE A 748 -10.81 20.25 -10.59
N ASP A 749 -10.17 20.54 -11.72
CA ASP A 749 -10.04 19.57 -12.80
C ASP A 749 -9.07 18.42 -12.46
N ALA A 750 -8.01 18.75 -11.72
CA ALA A 750 -6.95 17.83 -11.33
C ALA A 750 -7.42 16.81 -10.29
N PHE A 751 -8.38 17.14 -9.42
CA PHE A 751 -8.78 16.29 -8.29
C PHE A 751 -10.29 16.11 -8.17
N ASP A 752 -10.70 14.99 -7.57
CA ASP A 752 -12.09 14.86 -7.12
C ASP A 752 -12.38 15.94 -6.07
N GLN A 753 -13.56 16.56 -6.15
CA GLN A 753 -13.96 17.66 -5.27
C GLN A 753 -13.88 17.28 -3.79
N ARG A 754 -14.20 16.03 -3.43
CA ARG A 754 -14.12 15.54 -2.04
C ARG A 754 -12.68 15.43 -1.54
N LEU A 755 -11.78 14.95 -2.40
CA LEU A 755 -10.35 14.91 -2.08
C LEU A 755 -9.82 16.33 -1.88
N LEU A 756 -10.21 17.25 -2.77
CA LEU A 756 -9.84 18.66 -2.69
C LEU A 756 -10.29 19.32 -1.38
N LEU A 757 -11.53 19.10 -0.96
CA LEU A 757 -12.05 19.63 0.31
C LEU A 757 -11.30 19.07 1.51
N ARG A 758 -11.03 17.75 1.53
CA ARG A 758 -10.22 17.10 2.58
C ARG A 758 -8.82 17.69 2.64
N VAL A 759 -8.18 17.85 1.48
CA VAL A 759 -6.84 18.43 1.38
C VAL A 759 -6.86 19.91 1.81
N ALA A 760 -7.85 20.70 1.38
CA ALA A 760 -7.98 22.12 1.71
C ALA A 760 -8.28 22.38 3.20
N ALA A 761 -8.85 21.40 3.90
CA ALA A 761 -9.04 21.48 5.35
C ALA A 761 -7.68 21.56 6.08
N GLU A 762 -6.66 20.87 5.56
CA GLU A 762 -5.41 20.57 6.25
C GLU A 762 -4.15 21.23 5.63
N ILE A 763 -4.23 21.58 4.34
CA ILE A 763 -3.12 22.05 3.50
C ILE A 763 -3.51 23.35 2.81
N ASP A 764 -2.60 24.33 2.79
CA ASP A 764 -2.75 25.55 2.00
C ASP A 764 -2.55 25.24 0.51
N PHE A 765 -3.43 25.74 -0.36
CA PHE A 765 -3.30 25.53 -1.81
C PHE A 765 -2.00 26.06 -2.39
N ARG A 766 -1.37 27.06 -1.77
CA ARG A 766 -0.05 27.54 -2.18
C ARG A 766 1.02 26.45 -2.10
N ASP A 767 0.93 25.54 -1.13
CA ASP A 767 1.86 24.41 -0.99
C ASP A 767 1.59 23.30 -2.03
N LEU A 768 0.39 23.25 -2.62
CA LEU A 768 -0.03 22.23 -3.58
C LEU A 768 0.30 22.57 -5.03
N LEU A 769 0.34 23.86 -5.37
CA LEU A 769 0.61 24.30 -6.74
C LEU A 769 1.99 23.84 -7.26
N PRO A 770 3.11 24.00 -6.52
CA PRO A 770 4.38 23.45 -6.97
C PRO A 770 4.36 21.94 -7.16
N PHE A 771 3.53 21.23 -6.37
CA PHE A 771 3.38 19.79 -6.50
C PHE A 771 2.69 19.38 -7.78
N LEU A 772 1.64 20.09 -8.17
CA LEU A 772 0.96 19.87 -9.44
C LEU A 772 1.82 20.20 -10.65
N ASP A 773 2.61 21.26 -10.56
CA ASP A 773 3.50 21.66 -11.65
C ASP A 773 4.63 20.65 -11.86
N GLN A 774 4.96 19.88 -10.82
CA GLN A 774 6.07 18.92 -10.81
C GLN A 774 5.65 17.47 -10.98
N GLN A 775 4.36 17.14 -11.00
CA GLN A 775 3.89 15.76 -11.04
C GLN A 775 2.83 15.59 -12.14
N GLU A 776 2.73 14.36 -12.65
CA GLU A 776 1.61 14.00 -13.53
C GLU A 776 0.30 14.04 -12.72
N THR A 777 -0.76 14.61 -13.29
CA THR A 777 -2.00 14.91 -12.56
C THR A 777 -2.64 13.69 -11.91
N ALA A 778 -2.66 12.53 -12.58
CA ALA A 778 -3.20 11.31 -12.01
C ALA A 778 -2.30 10.75 -10.88
N ALA A 779 -0.97 10.79 -11.05
CA ALA A 779 -0.02 10.44 -10.00
C ALA A 779 -0.14 11.37 -8.80
N ALA A 780 -0.27 12.68 -9.01
CA ALA A 780 -0.48 13.68 -7.99
C ALA A 780 -1.76 13.37 -7.19
N ARG A 781 -2.85 13.04 -7.90
CA ARG A 781 -4.13 12.65 -7.30
C ARG A 781 -3.98 11.39 -6.45
N GLN A 782 -3.29 10.37 -6.97
CA GLN A 782 -3.10 9.11 -6.25
C GLN A 782 -2.23 9.30 -4.99
N ILE A 783 -1.14 10.07 -5.08
CA ILE A 783 -0.28 10.39 -3.94
C ILE A 783 -1.07 11.14 -2.85
N LEU A 784 -1.84 12.16 -3.24
CA LEU A 784 -2.67 12.91 -2.29
C LEU A 784 -3.75 12.03 -1.65
N THR A 785 -4.38 11.16 -2.43
CA THR A 785 -5.37 10.19 -1.93
C THR A 785 -4.74 9.25 -0.89
N GLN A 786 -3.56 8.69 -1.18
CA GLN A 786 -2.83 7.83 -0.23
C GLN A 786 -2.55 8.53 1.10
N TYR A 787 -2.06 9.79 1.06
CA TYR A 787 -1.80 10.54 2.29
C TYR A 787 -3.08 10.90 3.04
N ALA A 788 -4.13 11.28 2.31
CA ALA A 788 -5.42 11.64 2.87
C ALA A 788 -6.05 10.42 3.58
N ASP A 789 -6.08 9.26 2.92
CA ASP A 789 -6.69 8.04 3.44
C ASP A 789 -5.91 7.46 4.61
N ALA A 790 -4.58 7.65 4.63
CA ALA A 790 -3.73 7.35 5.77
C ALA A 790 -3.79 8.41 6.90
N GLY A 791 -4.62 9.46 6.79
CA GLY A 791 -4.71 10.56 7.76
C GLY A 791 -3.38 11.29 8.04
N SER A 792 -2.41 11.17 7.14
CA SER A 792 -1.00 11.53 7.38
C SER A 792 -0.68 12.98 6.95
N TRP A 793 -1.51 13.93 7.37
CA TRP A 793 -1.47 15.33 6.93
C TRP A 793 -0.16 16.05 7.25
N ASP A 794 0.45 15.78 8.40
CA ASP A 794 1.75 16.34 8.76
C ASP A 794 2.86 15.89 7.82
N ARG A 795 2.83 14.63 7.38
CA ARG A 795 3.79 14.10 6.41
C ARG A 795 3.56 14.72 5.04
N LEU A 796 2.29 14.88 4.64
CA LEU A 796 1.93 15.56 3.40
C LEU A 796 2.40 17.01 3.39
N ARG A 797 2.16 17.81 4.46
CA ARG A 797 2.67 19.19 4.55
C ARG A 797 4.18 19.25 4.41
N LYS A 798 4.91 18.37 5.10
CA LYS A 798 6.37 18.30 5.00
C LYS A 798 6.82 17.98 3.59
N PHE A 799 6.21 16.97 2.97
CA PHE A 799 6.48 16.56 1.59
C PHE A 799 6.25 17.71 0.58
N LEU A 800 5.10 18.38 0.66
CA LEU A 800 4.73 19.48 -0.24
C LEU A 800 5.67 20.68 -0.10
N ARG A 801 5.97 21.08 1.14
CA ARG A 801 6.95 22.15 1.40
C ARG A 801 8.35 21.76 0.93
N GLY A 802 8.72 20.49 1.08
CA GLY A 802 9.96 19.94 0.56
C GLY A 802 10.09 20.15 -0.95
N MET A 803 9.03 19.85 -1.70
CA MET A 803 8.99 20.07 -3.15
C MET A 803 8.98 21.54 -3.53
N GLY A 804 8.22 22.37 -2.83
CA GLY A 804 8.19 23.82 -3.06
C GLY A 804 9.59 24.44 -2.89
N GLN A 805 10.28 24.11 -1.79
CA GLN A 805 11.65 24.57 -1.56
C GLN A 805 12.62 24.05 -2.62
N ALA A 806 12.57 22.76 -2.95
CA ALA A 806 13.44 22.19 -3.99
C ALA A 806 13.25 22.90 -5.35
N ALA A 807 12.01 23.29 -5.68
CA ALA A 807 11.70 24.08 -6.86
C ALA A 807 12.39 25.45 -6.86
N GLU A 808 12.33 26.14 -5.71
CA GLU A 808 12.74 27.53 -5.57
C GLU A 808 14.25 27.69 -5.39
N THR A 809 14.91 26.79 -4.65
CA THR A 809 16.29 27.00 -4.20
C THR A 809 17.35 26.28 -5.02
N GLU A 810 17.02 25.12 -5.61
CA GLU A 810 18.04 24.20 -6.14
C GLU A 810 18.05 24.13 -7.66
N GLY A 811 16.93 24.47 -8.30
CA GLY A 811 16.78 24.38 -9.75
C GLY A 811 16.84 22.94 -10.26
N TYR A 812 16.25 22.73 -11.42
CA TYR A 812 16.38 21.46 -12.13
C TYR A 812 17.55 21.55 -13.10
N ALA A 813 18.50 20.63 -12.98
CA ALA A 813 19.67 20.57 -13.84
C ALA A 813 19.68 19.29 -14.67
N ALA A 814 20.23 19.38 -15.89
CA ALA A 814 20.57 18.19 -16.65
C ALA A 814 21.55 17.32 -15.84
N ALA A 815 21.42 16.01 -15.99
CA ALA A 815 22.41 15.06 -15.50
C ALA A 815 23.63 15.12 -16.43
N GLY A 816 24.83 15.31 -15.88
CA GLY A 816 26.06 15.11 -16.64
C GLY A 816 26.19 13.66 -17.09
N ALA A 817 26.98 13.39 -18.14
CA ALA A 817 27.18 12.03 -18.66
C ALA A 817 27.75 11.02 -17.62
N GLY A 818 28.32 11.53 -16.52
CA GLY A 818 28.86 10.73 -15.40
C GLY A 818 28.06 10.84 -14.10
N ASP A 819 26.90 11.48 -14.11
CA ASP A 819 26.05 11.67 -12.94
C ASP A 819 25.17 10.44 -12.69
N ILE A 820 24.74 10.28 -11.44
CA ILE A 820 23.90 9.15 -11.01
C ILE A 820 22.58 9.69 -10.46
N ILE A 821 21.49 9.15 -10.98
CA ILE A 821 20.13 9.40 -10.50
C ILE A 821 19.86 8.41 -9.39
N VAL A 822 19.58 8.89 -8.19
CA VAL A 822 19.40 8.06 -7.00
C VAL A 822 17.95 8.02 -6.54
N ASP A 823 17.54 6.88 -5.98
CA ASP A 823 16.25 6.76 -5.29
C ASP A 823 16.24 7.41 -3.90
N ASN A 824 15.06 7.42 -3.27
CA ASN A 824 14.86 8.06 -1.98
C ASN A 824 15.71 7.44 -0.86
N GLN A 825 15.79 6.11 -0.82
CA GLN A 825 16.55 5.42 0.22
C GLN A 825 18.05 5.72 0.13
N THR A 826 18.60 5.73 -1.10
CA THR A 826 20.01 6.07 -1.34
C THR A 826 20.31 7.50 -0.95
N LEU A 827 19.44 8.44 -1.34
CA LEU A 827 19.60 9.83 -0.98
C LEU A 827 19.51 10.06 0.54
N SER A 828 18.59 9.37 1.21
CA SER A 828 18.43 9.45 2.67
C SER A 828 19.68 8.99 3.41
N ALA A 829 20.32 7.90 2.99
CA ALA A 829 21.58 7.43 3.56
C ALA A 829 22.74 8.43 3.34
N VAL A 830 22.85 8.99 2.13
CA VAL A 830 23.85 10.02 1.80
C VAL A 830 23.66 11.24 2.70
N ARG A 831 22.43 11.71 2.86
CA ARG A 831 22.11 12.86 3.71
C ARG A 831 22.31 12.58 5.20
N ALA A 832 22.07 11.35 5.65
CA ALA A 832 22.38 10.95 7.01
C ALA A 832 23.86 11.15 7.32
N MET A 833 24.73 10.70 6.43
CA MET A 833 26.18 10.90 6.58
C MET A 833 26.59 12.37 6.52
N LEU A 834 25.98 13.17 5.64
CA LEU A 834 26.20 14.61 5.61
C LEU A 834 25.72 15.33 6.87
N GLY A 835 24.66 14.83 7.51
CA GLY A 835 24.18 15.26 8.82
C GLY A 835 25.04 14.80 10.00
N GLY A 836 26.16 14.12 9.74
CA GLY A 836 27.11 13.66 10.76
C GLY A 836 26.87 12.25 11.28
N VAL A 837 25.95 11.47 10.70
CA VAL A 837 25.79 10.05 11.04
C VAL A 837 27.02 9.29 10.55
N ASP A 838 27.69 8.59 11.45
CA ASP A 838 28.86 7.77 11.09
C ASP A 838 28.45 6.65 10.13
N TYR A 839 29.30 6.35 9.15
CA TYR A 839 29.08 5.27 8.19
C TYR A 839 28.74 3.94 8.87
N THR A 840 29.41 3.62 9.99
CA THR A 840 29.18 2.38 10.76
C THR A 840 27.86 2.35 11.51
N ALA A 841 27.22 3.53 11.72
CA ALA A 841 25.91 3.65 12.34
C ALA A 841 24.74 3.50 11.35
N LEU A 842 25.03 3.54 10.04
CA LEU A 842 24.05 3.22 9.00
C LEU A 842 23.66 1.74 9.06
N GLN A 843 22.47 1.40 8.56
CA GLN A 843 22.04 0.02 8.43
C GLN A 843 22.94 -0.74 7.44
N PRO A 844 23.13 -2.07 7.58
CA PRO A 844 23.98 -2.84 6.67
C PRO A 844 23.60 -2.73 5.17
N ILE A 845 22.33 -2.47 4.86
CA ILE A 845 21.90 -2.21 3.48
C ILE A 845 22.37 -0.83 3.01
N GLU A 846 22.21 0.21 3.82
CA GLU A 846 22.65 1.58 3.54
C GLU A 846 24.17 1.68 3.43
N GLN A 847 24.91 0.96 4.28
CA GLN A 847 26.36 0.84 4.19
C GLN A 847 26.79 0.29 2.82
N ARG A 848 26.16 -0.80 2.36
CA ARG A 848 26.41 -1.37 1.03
C ARG A 848 25.99 -0.40 -0.08
N MET A 849 24.93 0.38 0.14
CA MET A 849 24.46 1.36 -0.82
C MET A 849 25.47 2.47 -1.07
N ILE A 850 25.98 3.04 0.02
CA ILE A 850 27.03 4.05 -0.05
C ILE A 850 28.29 3.45 -0.69
N GLN A 851 28.69 2.22 -0.35
CA GLN A 851 29.84 1.58 -1.00
C GLN A 851 29.68 1.49 -2.53
N GLN A 852 28.56 0.97 -3.00
CA GLN A 852 28.33 0.85 -4.43
C GLN A 852 28.25 2.21 -5.12
N LEU A 853 27.73 3.24 -4.44
CA LEU A 853 27.67 4.60 -4.99
C LEU A 853 29.09 5.13 -5.28
N PHE A 854 30.01 4.97 -4.33
CA PHE A 854 31.40 5.38 -4.49
C PHE A 854 32.14 4.57 -5.56
N ALA A 855 31.87 3.27 -5.63
CA ALA A 855 32.43 2.41 -6.67
C ALA A 855 32.00 2.87 -8.08
N GLN A 856 30.73 3.24 -8.26
CA GLN A 856 30.20 3.73 -9.54
C GLN A 856 30.73 5.12 -9.93
N LEU A 857 31.12 5.93 -8.95
CA LEU A 857 31.67 7.27 -9.15
C LEU A 857 33.20 7.29 -9.29
N GLY A 858 33.88 6.16 -9.11
CA GLY A 858 35.32 6.00 -9.35
C GLY A 858 36.22 6.53 -8.23
N GLN A 859 35.72 6.56 -6.98
CA GLN A 859 36.51 6.95 -5.81
C GLN A 859 37.39 5.79 -5.31
N PRO A 860 38.56 6.08 -4.68
CA PRO A 860 39.57 5.07 -4.42
C PRO A 860 39.10 4.01 -3.42
N LEU A 861 39.08 2.77 -3.86
CA LEU A 861 39.17 1.60 -2.99
C LEU A 861 40.56 1.59 -2.34
N ASP A 862 40.69 1.08 -1.12
CA ASP A 862 42.01 0.85 -0.54
C ASP A 862 42.79 -0.24 -1.32
N ALA A 863 44.04 -0.47 -0.93
CA ALA A 863 44.92 -1.45 -1.58
C ALA A 863 44.39 -2.90 -1.52
N THR A 864 43.37 -3.18 -0.69
CA THR A 864 42.72 -4.50 -0.59
C THR A 864 41.47 -4.62 -1.46
N GLY A 865 41.10 -3.56 -2.20
CA GLY A 865 39.84 -3.49 -2.91
C GLY A 865 38.64 -3.28 -1.99
N THR A 866 38.88 -2.97 -0.71
CA THR A 866 37.84 -2.65 0.27
C THR A 866 37.60 -1.15 0.21
N LEU A 867 36.34 -0.76 0.25
CA LEU A 867 36.01 0.66 0.25
C LEU A 867 36.43 1.26 1.59
N VAL A 868 37.31 2.26 1.57
CA VAL A 868 37.58 3.07 2.76
C VAL A 868 36.24 3.70 3.19
N PRO A 869 35.75 3.49 4.42
CA PRO A 869 34.49 4.08 4.88
C PRO A 869 34.46 5.57 4.52
N PRO A 870 33.52 6.01 3.67
CA PRO A 870 33.54 7.38 3.19
C PRO A 870 33.25 8.30 4.36
N ASN A 871 34.12 9.29 4.56
CA ASN A 871 33.87 10.35 5.53
C ASN A 871 32.95 11.42 4.93
N GLN A 872 32.47 12.34 5.77
CA GLN A 872 31.58 13.42 5.35
C GLN A 872 32.13 14.24 4.17
N ALA A 873 33.44 14.49 4.12
CA ALA A 873 34.09 15.23 3.03
C ALA A 873 34.04 14.46 1.70
N ALA A 874 34.20 13.14 1.73
CA ALA A 874 34.07 12.29 0.55
C ALA A 874 32.63 12.29 0.02
N ILE A 875 31.64 12.33 0.91
CA ILE A 875 30.22 12.46 0.55
C ILE A 875 29.94 13.83 -0.09
N GLN A 876 30.41 14.93 0.50
CA GLN A 876 30.29 16.27 -0.08
C GLN A 876 30.89 16.34 -1.49
N GLY A 877 32.04 15.69 -1.71
CA GLY A 877 32.69 15.64 -3.02
C GLY A 877 31.90 14.94 -4.13
N ILE A 878 30.91 14.10 -3.79
CA ILE A 878 30.07 13.43 -4.78
C ILE A 878 28.69 14.08 -4.99
N MET A 879 28.26 15.00 -4.12
CA MET A 879 26.93 15.61 -4.18
C MET A 879 26.63 16.30 -5.52
N GLY A 880 27.62 16.99 -6.09
CA GLY A 880 27.47 17.62 -7.41
C GLY A 880 27.25 16.64 -8.57
N ARG A 881 27.51 15.34 -8.35
CA ARG A 881 27.32 14.27 -9.34
C ARG A 881 26.07 13.44 -9.10
N LEU A 882 25.31 13.74 -8.05
CA LEU A 882 24.03 13.10 -7.78
C LEU A 882 22.90 13.96 -8.36
N ARG A 883 21.86 13.28 -8.84
CA ARG A 883 20.58 13.89 -9.22
C ARG A 883 19.46 13.11 -8.57
N ALA A 884 18.39 13.80 -8.23
CA ALA A 884 17.22 13.17 -7.63
C ALA A 884 15.94 13.65 -8.34
N PRO A 885 15.00 12.74 -8.66
CA PRO A 885 13.68 13.11 -9.17
C PRO A 885 12.91 14.04 -8.23
N ALA A 886 11.98 14.82 -8.76
CA ALA A 886 11.20 15.79 -7.97
C ALA A 886 10.47 15.12 -6.79
N THR A 887 9.92 13.93 -7.01
CA THR A 887 9.26 13.11 -5.99
C THR A 887 10.22 12.76 -4.83
N VAL A 888 11.48 12.44 -5.14
CA VAL A 888 12.53 12.12 -4.15
C VAL A 888 12.96 13.37 -3.39
N MET A 889 13.03 14.51 -4.07
CA MET A 889 13.34 15.80 -3.44
C MET A 889 12.26 16.25 -2.46
N GLY A 890 10.98 15.97 -2.77
CA GLY A 890 9.86 16.19 -1.87
C GLY A 890 9.92 15.36 -0.60
N GLU A 891 10.17 14.06 -0.73
CA GLU A 891 10.17 13.13 0.41
C GLU A 891 11.36 13.34 1.34
N THR A 892 12.51 13.74 0.79
CA THR A 892 13.68 14.07 1.60
C THR A 892 13.68 15.53 2.07
N GLY A 893 12.80 16.39 1.54
CA GLY A 893 12.81 17.84 1.75
C GLY A 893 12.44 18.27 3.16
N VAL A 894 13.26 19.17 3.71
CA VAL A 894 13.15 19.89 5.00
C VAL A 894 13.54 19.10 6.25
N ASN A 895 12.99 17.91 6.51
CA ASN A 895 13.30 17.13 7.73
C ASN A 895 13.35 15.62 7.40
N ALA A 896 14.29 15.21 6.55
CA ALA A 896 14.53 13.78 6.33
C ALA A 896 14.87 13.15 7.68
N VAL A 897 14.03 12.24 8.14
CA VAL A 897 14.24 11.54 9.39
C VAL A 897 14.99 10.26 9.08
N HIS A 898 16.26 10.20 9.46
CA HIS A 898 17.01 8.95 9.40
C HIS A 898 16.76 8.18 10.69
N LYS A 899 16.39 6.90 10.57
CA LYS A 899 16.23 6.01 11.72
C LYS A 899 17.40 5.01 11.73
N PRO A 900 18.49 5.30 12.46
CA PRO A 900 19.63 4.39 12.53
C PRO A 900 19.24 3.09 13.23
N LEU A 901 20.04 2.04 13.02
CA LEU A 901 19.78 0.71 13.57
C LEU A 901 19.73 0.79 15.12
N GLY A 902 18.55 0.54 15.71
CA GLY A 902 18.34 0.61 17.17
C GLY A 902 18.24 2.02 17.78
N GLY A 903 18.21 3.09 16.96
CA GLY A 903 18.16 4.46 17.44
C GLY A 903 16.81 5.17 17.23
N ALA A 904 16.63 6.29 17.94
CA ALA A 904 15.55 7.22 17.67
C ALA A 904 15.77 7.92 16.32
N ALA A 905 14.67 8.24 15.65
CA ALA A 905 14.64 9.03 14.44
C ALA A 905 15.38 10.37 14.64
N SER A 906 16.45 10.61 13.90
CA SER A 906 17.19 11.88 13.94
C SER A 906 16.80 12.76 12.75
N ASP A 907 16.40 14.00 13.03
CA ASP A 907 16.15 15.01 12.01
C ASP A 907 17.49 15.43 11.39
N LEU A 908 17.62 15.24 10.08
CA LEU A 908 18.83 15.56 9.36
C LEU A 908 18.98 17.06 9.04
N GLY A 909 17.95 17.88 9.29
CA GLY A 909 17.99 19.33 9.09
C GLY A 909 18.27 19.78 7.65
N ALA A 910 18.65 21.05 7.48
CA ALA A 910 18.92 21.71 6.20
C ALA A 910 20.30 21.34 5.59
N VAL A 911 20.57 20.04 5.52
CA VAL A 911 21.77 19.49 4.88
C VAL A 911 21.73 19.72 3.37
N GLU A 912 22.91 19.92 2.77
CA GLU A 912 23.14 20.08 1.33
C GLU A 912 22.42 18.99 0.51
N ARG A 913 21.72 19.41 -0.55
CA ARG A 913 20.88 18.53 -1.39
C ARG A 913 21.47 18.42 -2.81
N PRO A 914 21.26 17.30 -3.51
CA PRO A 914 21.61 17.21 -4.92
C PRO A 914 20.69 18.10 -5.75
N ALA A 915 21.15 18.54 -6.92
CA ALA A 915 20.29 19.27 -7.85
C ALA A 915 19.10 18.38 -8.28
N GLY A 916 17.93 19.01 -8.43
CA GLY A 916 16.76 18.34 -8.97
C GLY A 916 17.02 17.84 -10.39
N LEU A 917 16.45 16.70 -10.76
CA LEU A 917 16.62 16.11 -12.08
C LEU A 917 15.74 16.83 -13.13
N ALA A 918 16.36 17.49 -14.11
CA ALA A 918 15.63 18.04 -15.25
C ALA A 918 15.12 16.92 -16.15
N VAL A 919 13.85 17.01 -16.55
CA VAL A 919 13.16 16.04 -17.40
C VAL A 919 12.88 16.69 -18.76
N ASP A 920 13.01 15.94 -19.86
CA ASP A 920 12.94 16.46 -21.23
C ASP A 920 11.52 16.59 -21.81
N ILE A 921 10.52 16.20 -21.02
CA ILE A 921 9.11 16.21 -21.40
C ILE A 921 8.21 16.70 -20.27
N ASP A 922 7.06 17.23 -20.63
CA ASP A 922 5.96 17.50 -19.71
C ASP A 922 5.44 16.19 -19.10
N ARG A 923 5.31 16.14 -17.76
CA ARG A 923 4.86 14.95 -17.03
C ARG A 923 3.39 14.58 -17.30
N ASN A 924 2.57 15.53 -17.77
CA ASN A 924 1.20 15.29 -18.23
C ASN A 924 1.12 14.86 -19.72
N SER A 925 2.25 14.79 -20.42
CA SER A 925 2.29 14.33 -21.81
C SER A 925 1.79 12.89 -21.96
N ALA A 926 1.29 12.56 -23.16
CA ALA A 926 0.86 11.20 -23.47
C ALA A 926 2.02 10.19 -23.34
N ALA A 927 3.24 10.60 -23.68
CA ALA A 927 4.41 9.71 -23.60
C ALA A 927 4.82 9.39 -22.16
N TYR A 928 4.77 10.38 -21.24
CA TYR A 928 5.06 10.14 -19.83
C TYR A 928 4.00 9.22 -19.19
N ARG A 929 2.71 9.46 -19.47
CA ARG A 929 1.61 8.59 -19.01
C ARG A 929 1.68 7.18 -19.57
N GLN A 930 2.12 7.01 -20.82
CA GLN A 930 2.35 5.69 -21.39
C GLN A 930 3.45 4.95 -20.64
N VAL A 931 4.55 5.61 -20.29
CA VAL A 931 5.61 5.02 -19.47
C VAL A 931 5.10 4.60 -18.09
N LEU A 932 4.31 5.43 -17.41
CA LEU A 932 3.69 5.04 -16.13
C LEU A 932 2.77 3.81 -16.26
N THR A 933 2.01 3.73 -17.35
CA THR A 933 1.13 2.60 -17.66
C THR A 933 1.93 1.33 -17.91
N ASP A 934 3.01 1.41 -18.69
CA ASP A 934 3.86 0.26 -18.96
C ASP A 934 4.57 -0.20 -17.67
N LEU A 935 5.01 0.74 -16.83
CA LEU A 935 5.56 0.45 -15.51
C LEU A 935 4.53 -0.20 -14.57
N GLU A 936 3.22 0.01 -14.77
CA GLU A 936 2.17 -0.69 -14.02
C GLU A 936 2.03 -2.15 -14.43
N SER A 937 2.38 -2.50 -15.66
CA SER A 937 2.23 -3.84 -16.21
C SER A 937 3.54 -4.27 -16.90
N PRO A 938 4.61 -4.51 -16.13
CA PRO A 938 5.89 -4.91 -16.70
C PRO A 938 5.75 -6.20 -17.54
N PRO A 939 6.49 -6.33 -18.64
CA PRO A 939 6.56 -7.58 -19.37
C PRO A 939 7.14 -8.69 -18.48
N ASN A 940 6.85 -9.94 -18.83
CA ASN A 940 7.40 -11.08 -18.12
C ASN A 940 8.94 -11.05 -18.15
N ARG A 941 9.56 -11.39 -17.01
CA ARG A 941 11.02 -11.44 -16.89
C ARG A 941 11.58 -12.49 -17.87
N PRO A 942 12.71 -12.22 -18.55
CA PRO A 942 13.26 -13.12 -19.57
C PRO A 942 13.55 -14.55 -19.09
N TRP A 943 13.75 -14.73 -17.78
CA TRP A 943 14.11 -16.02 -17.16
C TRP A 943 12.97 -16.69 -16.38
N THR A 944 11.79 -16.08 -16.31
CA THR A 944 10.62 -16.73 -15.70
C THR A 944 9.78 -17.42 -16.77
N PRO A 945 9.35 -18.68 -16.55
CA PRO A 945 8.37 -19.32 -17.42
C PRO A 945 7.13 -18.43 -17.55
N SER A 946 6.41 -18.51 -18.67
CA SER A 946 5.16 -17.78 -18.86
C SER A 946 4.17 -18.12 -17.74
N SER A 947 4.13 -17.29 -16.70
CA SER A 947 3.21 -17.45 -15.58
C SER A 947 1.85 -16.89 -15.98
N THR A 948 0.77 -17.54 -15.56
CA THR A 948 -0.60 -17.04 -15.74
C THR A 948 -0.97 -15.94 -14.74
N THR A 949 -0.12 -15.67 -13.75
CA THR A 949 -0.28 -14.57 -12.80
C THR A 949 0.00 -13.23 -13.48
N ALA A 950 -0.88 -12.26 -13.28
CA ALA A 950 -0.71 -10.91 -13.81
C ALA A 950 0.64 -10.31 -13.35
N PRO A 951 1.36 -9.59 -14.23
CA PRO A 951 2.62 -8.96 -13.85
C PRO A 951 2.39 -7.95 -12.72
N THR A 952 3.30 -7.95 -11.75
CA THR A 952 3.22 -7.04 -10.60
C THR A 952 3.84 -5.68 -10.98
N PRO A 953 3.19 -4.51 -10.70
CA PRO A 953 3.67 -3.18 -11.11
C PRO A 953 5.09 -2.83 -10.66
N VAL A 954 5.92 -2.04 -11.35
CA VAL A 954 7.22 -1.59 -10.81
C VAL A 954 7.01 -0.87 -9.45
N GLY A 955 7.72 -1.30 -8.40
CA GLY A 955 7.47 -0.88 -7.00
C GLY A 955 6.54 -1.81 -6.22
N LYS A 956 6.02 -1.40 -5.07
CA LYS A 956 4.93 -2.16 -4.38
C LYS A 956 3.59 -1.96 -5.09
N ALA A 957 2.52 -2.66 -4.69
CA ALA A 957 1.19 -2.53 -5.31
C ALA A 957 0.66 -1.07 -5.32
N GLU A 958 1.09 -0.26 -4.35
CA GLU A 958 0.81 1.19 -4.24
C GLU A 958 1.92 2.08 -4.81
N GLY A 959 2.93 1.50 -5.46
CA GLY A 959 4.20 2.10 -5.85
C GLY A 959 4.13 3.09 -7.02
N ILE A 960 3.07 3.90 -7.13
CA ILE A 960 3.03 4.99 -8.10
C ILE A 960 4.22 5.94 -7.93
N ARG A 961 4.73 6.09 -6.70
CA ARG A 961 5.93 6.86 -6.38
C ARG A 961 7.18 6.27 -7.02
N ASP A 962 7.39 4.97 -6.90
CA ASP A 962 8.52 4.29 -7.51
C ASP A 962 8.45 4.43 -9.05
N ARG A 963 7.25 4.33 -9.61
CA ARG A 963 7.01 4.51 -11.04
C ARG A 963 7.31 5.93 -11.52
N THR A 964 6.95 6.98 -10.77
CA THR A 964 7.29 8.36 -11.15
C THR A 964 8.79 8.63 -11.04
N VAL A 965 9.46 8.07 -10.03
CA VAL A 965 10.93 8.15 -9.89
C VAL A 965 11.62 7.49 -11.09
N VAL A 966 11.18 6.30 -11.51
CA VAL A 966 11.71 5.60 -12.67
C VAL A 966 11.39 6.33 -13.98
N ALA A 967 10.17 6.86 -14.12
CA ALA A 967 9.78 7.63 -15.31
C ALA A 967 10.61 8.92 -15.43
N ASP A 968 10.79 9.67 -14.35
CA ASP A 968 11.67 10.84 -14.32
C ASP A 968 13.11 10.47 -14.71
N ALA A 969 13.61 9.33 -14.22
CA ALA A 969 14.95 8.87 -14.58
C ALA A 969 15.08 8.49 -16.07
N LEU A 970 14.04 7.90 -16.67
CA LEU A 970 13.99 7.57 -18.10
C LEU A 970 13.93 8.81 -19.00
N PHE A 971 13.25 9.86 -18.55
CA PHE A 971 13.12 11.13 -19.27
C PHE A 971 14.14 12.19 -18.82
N ALA A 972 15.14 11.78 -18.03
CA ALA A 972 16.21 12.66 -17.59
C ALA A 972 16.92 13.33 -18.78
N GLN A 973 17.08 14.65 -18.72
CA GLN A 973 17.96 15.37 -19.64
C GLN A 973 19.42 15.01 -19.28
N VAL A 974 20.13 14.34 -20.19
CA VAL A 974 21.55 14.02 -20.01
C VAL A 974 22.40 14.87 -20.96
N GLU A 975 23.40 15.57 -20.42
CA GLU A 975 24.33 16.36 -21.22
C GLU A 975 25.02 15.47 -22.27
N GLY A 976 24.97 15.90 -23.54
CA GLY A 976 25.53 15.12 -24.66
C GLY A 976 24.67 13.92 -25.09
N GLY A 977 23.45 13.77 -24.58
CA GLY A 977 22.53 12.70 -25.00
C GLY A 977 22.94 11.30 -24.51
N GLY A 978 23.68 11.23 -23.40
CA GLY A 978 24.08 9.97 -22.77
C GLY A 978 22.90 9.16 -22.22
N VAL A 979 23.15 7.91 -21.86
CA VAL A 979 22.15 7.04 -21.21
C VAL A 979 22.07 7.41 -19.71
N PRO A 980 20.89 7.79 -19.18
CA PRO A 980 20.70 8.04 -17.76
C PRO A 980 21.11 6.83 -16.93
N ARG A 981 21.77 7.07 -15.79
CA ARG A 981 22.20 6.03 -14.84
C ARG A 981 21.32 6.10 -13.61
N PHE A 982 20.39 5.16 -13.46
CA PHE A 982 19.46 5.09 -12.33
C PHE A 982 19.92 4.02 -11.35
N MET A 983 20.06 4.42 -10.09
CA MET A 983 20.62 3.61 -9.03
C MET A 983 19.54 3.40 -7.95
N THR A 984 19.19 2.13 -7.69
CA THR A 984 18.10 1.80 -6.76
C THR A 984 18.42 0.63 -5.83
N ALA A 985 18.03 0.81 -4.56
CA ALA A 985 18.10 -0.23 -3.54
C ALA A 985 16.80 -1.02 -3.40
N ASP A 986 15.73 -0.58 -4.06
CA ASP A 986 14.47 -1.32 -4.07
C ASP A 986 14.59 -2.55 -4.99
N GLY A 987 14.64 -3.72 -4.35
CA GLY A 987 14.75 -4.99 -5.04
C GLY A 987 13.57 -5.26 -5.97
N ALA A 988 12.36 -4.82 -5.62
CA ALA A 988 11.20 -4.97 -6.46
C ALA A 988 11.29 -4.07 -7.70
N VAL A 989 11.78 -2.83 -7.56
CA VAL A 989 12.02 -1.94 -8.71
C VAL A 989 13.10 -2.53 -9.62
N PHE A 990 14.26 -2.89 -9.06
CA PHE A 990 15.37 -3.47 -9.82
C PHE A 990 14.96 -4.74 -10.56
N GLU A 991 14.32 -5.68 -9.87
CA GLU A 991 13.89 -6.95 -10.45
C GLU A 991 12.84 -6.78 -11.55
N ARG A 992 11.85 -5.89 -11.36
CA ARG A 992 10.77 -5.69 -12.32
C ARG A 992 11.24 -4.96 -13.57
N LEU A 993 12.19 -4.02 -13.43
CA LEU A 993 12.77 -3.33 -14.58
C LEU A 993 13.53 -4.26 -15.53
N ALA A 994 13.99 -5.40 -15.04
CA ALA A 994 14.65 -6.39 -15.88
C ALA A 994 13.73 -7.02 -16.96
N GLY A 995 12.41 -6.85 -16.86
CA GLY A 995 11.48 -7.19 -17.93
C GLY A 995 11.76 -6.44 -19.24
N TRP A 996 12.33 -5.23 -19.16
CA TRP A 996 12.71 -4.41 -20.32
C TRP A 996 14.20 -4.43 -20.63
N ALA A 997 14.97 -5.32 -19.99
CA ALA A 997 16.41 -5.35 -20.17
C ALA A 997 16.79 -5.69 -21.63
N VAL A 998 17.71 -4.91 -22.21
CA VAL A 998 18.30 -5.19 -23.52
C VAL A 998 19.18 -6.44 -23.44
N SER A 999 19.89 -6.59 -22.32
CA SER A 999 20.68 -7.78 -21.98
C SER A 999 20.77 -7.89 -20.45
N VAL A 1000 20.48 -9.07 -19.91
CA VAL A 1000 20.52 -9.34 -18.48
C VAL A 1000 20.89 -10.79 -18.24
N ASN A 1001 21.86 -11.04 -17.36
CA ASN A 1001 22.19 -12.38 -16.93
C ASN A 1001 21.11 -12.88 -15.97
N PRO A 1002 20.51 -14.05 -16.23
CA PRO A 1002 19.47 -14.60 -15.36
C PRO A 1002 20.04 -14.88 -13.95
N PRO A 1003 19.23 -14.69 -12.89
CA PRO A 1003 19.64 -15.06 -11.55
C PRO A 1003 19.77 -16.58 -11.44
N ALA A 1004 20.86 -17.06 -10.84
CA ALA A 1004 21.00 -18.49 -10.52
C ALA A 1004 19.92 -18.94 -9.53
N ALA A 1005 19.57 -20.23 -9.53
CA ALA A 1005 18.76 -20.83 -8.47
C ALA A 1005 19.55 -20.84 -7.15
N GLY A 1006 18.88 -20.60 -6.02
CA GLY A 1006 19.51 -20.62 -4.69
C GLY A 1006 18.86 -19.69 -3.67
N ALA A 1007 19.41 -19.62 -2.47
CA ALA A 1007 18.88 -18.83 -1.36
C ALA A 1007 18.93 -17.30 -1.63
N GLY A 1008 18.00 -16.56 -1.02
CA GLY A 1008 17.87 -15.09 -1.10
C GLY A 1008 16.67 -14.62 -1.93
N SER A 1009 16.50 -13.30 -2.07
CA SER A 1009 15.49 -12.74 -2.97
C SER A 1009 15.92 -12.87 -4.44
N VAL A 1010 14.95 -12.88 -5.38
CA VAL A 1010 15.27 -12.89 -6.83
C VAL A 1010 16.09 -11.65 -7.19
N ALA A 1011 15.71 -10.47 -6.68
CA ALA A 1011 16.46 -9.22 -6.84
C ALA A 1011 17.93 -9.32 -6.40
N THR A 1012 18.21 -9.90 -5.22
CA THR A 1012 19.58 -10.13 -4.71
C THR A 1012 20.39 -11.02 -5.65
N ARG A 1013 19.79 -12.11 -6.13
CA ARG A 1013 20.48 -13.03 -7.06
C ARG A 1013 20.69 -12.38 -8.42
N LEU A 1014 19.75 -11.56 -8.86
CA LEU A 1014 19.84 -10.81 -10.11
C LEU A 1014 20.94 -9.75 -10.04
N ALA A 1015 21.04 -9.03 -8.92
CA ALA A 1015 22.08 -8.04 -8.68
C ALA A 1015 23.48 -8.69 -8.66
N ARG A 1016 23.61 -9.88 -8.05
CA ARG A 1016 24.85 -10.67 -8.10
C ARG A 1016 25.23 -11.09 -9.52
N ALA A 1017 24.27 -11.45 -10.36
CA ALA A 1017 24.51 -11.81 -11.77
C ALA A 1017 24.82 -10.59 -12.66
N ASN A 1018 24.41 -9.39 -12.24
CA ASN A 1018 24.55 -8.14 -12.99
C ASN A 1018 25.09 -7.02 -12.07
N PRO A 1019 26.33 -7.12 -11.58
CA PRO A 1019 26.87 -6.19 -10.57
C PRO A 1019 27.05 -4.76 -11.08
N ASN A 1020 27.16 -4.59 -12.40
CA ASN A 1020 27.21 -3.27 -13.06
C ASN A 1020 25.83 -2.77 -13.50
N GLY A 1021 24.77 -3.48 -13.12
CA GLY A 1021 23.42 -3.23 -13.61
C GLY A 1021 23.18 -3.78 -15.01
N PHE A 1022 22.05 -3.37 -15.58
CA PHE A 1022 21.66 -3.69 -16.95
C PHE A 1022 20.94 -2.50 -17.57
N GLU A 1023 21.03 -2.39 -18.89
CA GLU A 1023 20.33 -1.36 -19.63
C GLU A 1023 18.92 -1.83 -19.98
N ILE A 1024 17.94 -0.96 -19.80
CA ILE A 1024 16.56 -1.17 -20.21
C ILE A 1024 16.19 -0.31 -21.41
N LEU A 1025 15.25 -0.80 -22.22
CA LEU A 1025 14.64 -0.05 -23.33
C LEU A 1025 13.11 0.00 -23.13
N LEU A 1026 12.60 1.14 -22.71
CA LEU A 1026 11.16 1.37 -22.51
C LEU A 1026 10.70 2.51 -23.43
N ASN A 1027 9.74 2.24 -24.32
CA ASN A 1027 9.21 3.21 -25.29
C ASN A 1027 10.29 3.96 -26.09
N GLY A 1028 11.36 3.26 -26.47
CA GLY A 1028 12.47 3.84 -27.23
C GLY A 1028 13.45 4.66 -26.39
N ARG A 1029 13.25 4.77 -25.07
CA ARG A 1029 14.16 5.43 -24.13
C ARG A 1029 15.04 4.38 -23.45
N ARG A 1030 16.32 4.71 -23.30
CA ARG A 1030 17.34 3.85 -22.70
C ARG A 1030 17.66 4.36 -21.30
N MET A 1031 17.87 3.45 -20.35
CA MET A 1031 18.36 3.79 -19.00
C MET A 1031 19.21 2.64 -18.47
N LEU A 1032 20.34 2.95 -17.84
CA LEU A 1032 21.16 1.97 -17.13
C LEU A 1032 20.67 1.85 -15.69
N VAL A 1033 20.13 0.70 -15.31
CA VAL A 1033 19.62 0.42 -13.96
C VAL A 1033 20.68 -0.30 -13.16
N ILE A 1034 21.15 0.31 -12.07
CA ILE A 1034 22.25 -0.18 -11.23
C ILE A 1034 21.68 -0.63 -9.88
N PRO A 1035 21.87 -1.90 -9.48
CA PRO A 1035 21.37 -2.40 -8.20
C PRO A 1035 22.20 -1.90 -7.04
N VAL A 1036 21.55 -1.75 -5.89
CA VAL A 1036 22.19 -1.23 -4.69
C VAL A 1036 21.83 -2.00 -3.43
N GLY A 1037 22.81 -2.50 -2.67
CA GLY A 1037 22.58 -3.12 -1.36
C GLY A 1037 21.80 -4.43 -1.37
N LEU A 1038 21.47 -4.95 -2.56
CA LEU A 1038 20.66 -6.15 -2.77
C LEU A 1038 21.39 -7.46 -2.49
#